data_AF-A0A845B815-F1
#
_entry.id   AF-A0A845B815-F1
#
_cell.length_a   1.000
_cell.length_b   1.000
_cell.length_c   1.000
_cell.angle_alpha   90.00
_cell.angle_beta   90.00
_cell.angle_gamma   90.00
#
_symmetry.space_group_name_H-M   'P 1'
#
loop_
_entity.id
_entity.type
_entity.pdbx_description
1 polymer ?
#
loop_
_entity_poly.entity_id
_entity_poly.type
_entity_poly.pdbx_seq_one_letter_code
_entity_poly.pdbx_strand_id
1 'polypeptide(L)'
;MTASPPPTSLTLESWDNASLTGDYASYANLTLTGNGWRTATGNAYDNTITGNSSPNTLDGGAGDDTLIGGGALQHAAGHVIPRGDTFIIRAGEGNDTILDFTPGVDGGDVISLPGFDFRSFTQVMATATQAAGGGVLFHLSPSQTLTVHGSVTDANGARDLLVGDFVAAGADFDYTAAITDITLQPDGQGGTRAVLTGTAEANAKVLIKDLATQDPHDPNIAVDPQVQADATGVWHFTTGPLTGGVHSFAATSIQSAFSDIAQEWHYFEFSTSAPRQVTVSAGNPGDITPPEAPTLLLDAASDTGQAGDGITGDTTPTLVGTAEAGSTVRVYDTDGTTLLGTVTAADGAWSLTTGALSGGLHHLIATATDAANNVSAAAALDLTINLPRNSADFPAAGFDRAFYLAHNPDIAQAGIDPLQHYEQHGWREGRDPNALFHTAYYLNQNPDVAAGGIEPLQHYEQHGWREGRDPSASFSAGKYLAANPDVAASGMEPLTHYLLIGEAQGRATFAATPHATGPQDPLVDNSFYFTAYPDIAQGGLDPSEHFAAHGWREGRNPSVWFDTAFYLAHNLDIAQAGIDPLQHYEQHGWREGRDPNALFHVAYYLNQNPDVAAGGIEPLQHYEQHGWHEGRDPSANFSAGKYLAANPDVAASGMEPLTHYLLIGEAQGRATFAATPHATGPQDPLVDNNFYFTAYPDIAQGGLDPSEHFAAHGWREGRNPNAFFDTAFYLTHYPDIARGGINPLQHYEEAGWKEGRDPSANFSTSGYLAAHPEVAAEGINPLQHFLQASMAGHGDLSFG
;
A
#
# COMPACT_ATOMS: atom_id res chain seq x y z
N MET A 1 -2.41 -2.12 -37.60
CA MET A 1 -2.12 -2.28 -36.16
C MET A 1 -3.03 -3.40 -35.68
N THR A 2 -2.54 -4.63 -35.73
CA THR A 2 -3.24 -5.82 -35.23
C THR A 2 -3.01 -5.86 -33.73
N ALA A 3 -4.01 -5.48 -32.94
CA ALA A 3 -4.00 -5.76 -31.51
C ALA A 3 -4.06 -7.29 -31.37
N SER A 4 -3.05 -7.90 -30.72
CA SER A 4 -3.22 -9.26 -30.21
C SER A 4 -4.41 -9.28 -29.25
N PRO A 5 -5.35 -10.22 -29.38
CA PRO A 5 -6.33 -10.45 -28.32
C PRO A 5 -5.59 -11.05 -27.10
N PRO A 6 -5.98 -10.70 -25.86
CA PRO A 6 -5.29 -11.21 -24.68
C PRO A 6 -5.64 -12.68 -24.46
N PRO A 7 -4.68 -13.60 -24.25
CA PRO A 7 -4.96 -14.87 -23.61
C PRO A 7 -4.67 -14.71 -22.12
N THR A 8 -5.61 -14.15 -21.36
CA THR A 8 -5.56 -14.16 -19.88
C THR A 8 -6.45 -15.32 -19.42
N SER A 9 -5.82 -16.44 -19.08
CA SER A 9 -6.49 -17.61 -18.51
C SER A 9 -6.57 -17.48 -16.99
N LEU A 10 -7.73 -17.78 -16.42
CA LEU A 10 -7.97 -17.88 -14.99
C LEU A 10 -8.10 -19.35 -14.61
N THR A 11 -7.23 -19.81 -13.71
CA THR A 11 -7.33 -21.14 -13.09
C THR A 11 -7.64 -20.93 -11.62
N LEU A 12 -8.75 -21.49 -11.14
CA LEU A 12 -9.18 -21.36 -9.74
C LEU A 12 -8.94 -22.68 -9.01
N GLU A 13 -8.18 -22.60 -7.91
CA GLU A 13 -7.81 -23.75 -7.06
C GLU A 13 -8.60 -23.80 -5.72
N SER A 14 -9.61 -22.94 -5.52
CA SER A 14 -10.39 -22.89 -4.28
C SER A 14 -11.76 -23.59 -4.38
N TRP A 15 -12.48 -23.62 -3.27
CA TRP A 15 -13.76 -24.28 -3.11
C TRP A 15 -14.93 -23.50 -3.76
N ASP A 16 -14.70 -22.36 -4.40
CA ASP A 16 -15.78 -21.44 -4.79
C ASP A 16 -16.34 -21.64 -6.21
N ASN A 17 -17.61 -21.26 -6.42
CA ASN A 17 -18.18 -21.07 -7.75
C ASN A 17 -17.49 -19.90 -8.47
N ALA A 18 -17.33 -19.99 -9.80
CA ALA A 18 -16.56 -19.04 -10.58
C ALA A 18 -17.44 -18.20 -11.50
N SER A 19 -17.23 -16.88 -11.54
CA SER A 19 -17.87 -15.98 -12.52
C SER A 19 -16.83 -15.06 -13.13
N LEU A 20 -16.79 -14.98 -14.46
CA LEU A 20 -15.96 -14.03 -15.20
C LEU A 20 -16.58 -12.63 -15.27
N THR A 21 -17.49 -12.29 -14.35
CA THR A 21 -18.06 -10.96 -14.19
C THR A 21 -17.37 -10.20 -13.05
N GLY A 22 -17.57 -8.88 -12.96
CA GLY A 22 -16.94 -8.06 -11.90
C GLY A 22 -15.42 -8.00 -12.02
N ASP A 23 -14.71 -8.38 -10.94
CA ASP A 23 -13.24 -8.31 -10.85
C ASP A 23 -12.51 -9.20 -11.87
N TYR A 24 -13.20 -10.20 -12.43
CA TYR A 24 -12.66 -11.12 -13.44
C TYR A 24 -13.17 -10.84 -14.86
N ALA A 25 -13.78 -9.67 -15.10
CA ALA A 25 -14.35 -9.28 -16.40
C ALA A 25 -13.34 -9.22 -17.55
N SER A 26 -12.03 -9.17 -17.28
CA SER A 26 -10.99 -9.12 -18.31
C SER A 26 -10.48 -10.49 -18.79
N TYR A 27 -11.03 -11.59 -18.27
CA TYR A 27 -10.62 -12.95 -18.63
C TYR A 27 -11.62 -13.55 -19.64
N ALA A 28 -11.12 -14.44 -20.49
CA ALA A 28 -11.92 -15.17 -21.48
C ALA A 28 -11.73 -16.69 -21.40
N ASN A 29 -10.77 -17.18 -20.61
CA ASN A 29 -10.59 -18.62 -20.40
C ASN A 29 -10.69 -18.94 -18.90
N LEU A 30 -11.53 -19.89 -18.55
CA LEU A 30 -11.77 -20.35 -17.18
C LEU A 30 -11.57 -21.86 -17.10
N THR A 31 -10.75 -22.32 -16.17
CA THR A 31 -10.57 -23.75 -15.88
C THR A 31 -10.87 -24.03 -14.42
N LEU A 32 -11.86 -24.88 -14.18
CA LEU A 32 -12.21 -25.40 -12.87
C LEU A 32 -11.27 -26.54 -12.50
N THR A 33 -10.84 -26.56 -11.24
CA THR A 33 -10.03 -27.66 -10.69
C THR A 33 -10.71 -28.24 -9.45
N GLY A 34 -10.15 -29.32 -8.90
CA GLY A 34 -10.70 -30.01 -7.72
C GLY A 34 -11.72 -31.10 -8.03
N ASN A 35 -12.28 -31.70 -6.97
CA ASN A 35 -13.12 -32.92 -7.03
C ASN A 35 -14.55 -32.69 -6.49
N GLY A 36 -15.01 -31.45 -6.45
CA GLY A 36 -16.34 -31.08 -5.97
C GLY A 36 -17.21 -30.59 -7.13
N TRP A 37 -18.53 -30.57 -6.92
CA TRP A 37 -19.45 -29.95 -7.86
C TRP A 37 -19.20 -28.44 -7.90
N ARG A 38 -19.24 -27.84 -9.09
CA ARG A 38 -18.88 -26.43 -9.31
C ARG A 38 -19.76 -25.79 -10.36
N THR A 39 -20.03 -24.50 -10.20
CA THR A 39 -20.66 -23.66 -11.23
C THR A 39 -19.65 -22.68 -11.81
N ALA A 40 -19.64 -22.53 -13.13
CA ALA A 40 -18.87 -21.53 -13.87
C ALA A 40 -19.77 -20.70 -14.78
N THR A 41 -19.66 -19.38 -14.69
CA THR A 41 -20.38 -18.44 -15.55
C THR A 41 -19.42 -17.52 -16.29
N GLY A 42 -19.52 -17.47 -17.60
CA GLY A 42 -18.76 -16.58 -18.46
C GLY A 42 -19.30 -15.14 -18.49
N ASN A 43 -18.77 -14.32 -19.40
CA ASN A 43 -19.06 -12.90 -19.53
C ASN A 43 -19.65 -12.56 -20.90
N ALA A 44 -19.19 -11.48 -21.55
CA ALA A 44 -19.69 -11.03 -22.85
C ALA A 44 -18.70 -11.28 -24.00
N TYR A 45 -17.57 -11.94 -23.69
CA TYR A 45 -16.56 -12.36 -24.67
C TYR A 45 -16.78 -13.81 -25.05
N ASP A 46 -16.25 -14.22 -26.21
CA ASP A 46 -16.14 -15.63 -26.61
C ASP A 46 -15.25 -16.38 -25.59
N ASN A 47 -15.89 -17.07 -24.64
CA ASN A 47 -15.23 -17.71 -23.51
C ASN A 47 -14.89 -19.18 -23.78
N THR A 48 -13.79 -19.67 -23.21
CA THR A 48 -13.53 -21.11 -23.07
C THR A 48 -13.61 -21.50 -21.61
N ILE A 49 -14.63 -22.27 -21.25
CA ILE A 49 -14.87 -22.74 -19.87
C ILE A 49 -14.64 -24.24 -19.82
N THR A 50 -13.68 -24.68 -19.01
CA THR A 50 -13.33 -26.09 -18.80
C THR A 50 -13.70 -26.54 -17.40
N GLY A 51 -14.56 -27.55 -17.32
CA GLY A 51 -14.94 -28.23 -16.10
C GLY A 51 -13.85 -29.12 -15.52
N ASN A 52 -14.07 -29.54 -14.27
CA ASN A 52 -13.23 -30.49 -13.56
C ASN A 52 -13.78 -31.92 -13.73
N SER A 53 -13.16 -32.92 -13.08
CA SER A 53 -13.57 -34.33 -13.21
C SER A 53 -14.81 -34.70 -12.37
N SER A 54 -15.55 -33.71 -11.88
CA SER A 54 -16.78 -33.86 -11.11
C SER A 54 -17.91 -33.10 -11.82
N PRO A 55 -19.19 -33.40 -11.53
CA PRO A 55 -20.31 -32.74 -12.18
C PRO A 55 -20.26 -31.21 -12.06
N ASN A 56 -20.41 -30.50 -13.17
CA ASN A 56 -20.32 -29.05 -13.22
C ASN A 56 -21.58 -28.42 -13.82
N THR A 57 -21.86 -27.18 -13.47
CA THR A 57 -22.81 -26.32 -14.19
C THR A 57 -22.02 -25.27 -14.94
N LEU A 58 -22.00 -25.36 -16.27
CA LEU A 58 -21.22 -24.49 -17.14
C LEU A 58 -22.17 -23.60 -17.94
N ASP A 59 -21.97 -22.30 -17.84
CA ASP A 59 -22.80 -21.27 -18.44
C ASP A 59 -21.89 -20.25 -19.15
N GLY A 60 -21.96 -20.18 -20.48
CA GLY A 60 -21.10 -19.31 -21.28
C GLY A 60 -21.38 -17.82 -21.07
N GLY A 61 -22.63 -17.47 -20.76
CA GLY A 61 -23.07 -16.08 -20.84
C GLY A 61 -23.19 -15.66 -22.30
N ALA A 62 -22.78 -14.43 -22.61
CA ALA A 62 -22.85 -13.86 -23.95
C ALA A 62 -21.51 -13.95 -24.70
N GLY A 63 -21.58 -14.13 -26.01
CA GLY A 63 -20.42 -14.44 -26.84
C GLY A 63 -20.58 -15.79 -27.52
N ASP A 64 -19.66 -16.13 -28.43
CA ASP A 64 -19.61 -17.46 -29.02
C ASP A 64 -18.73 -18.37 -28.14
N ASP A 65 -19.33 -19.13 -27.23
CA ASP A 65 -18.60 -19.80 -26.15
C ASP A 65 -18.24 -21.26 -26.43
N THR A 66 -17.18 -21.75 -25.78
CA THR A 66 -16.77 -23.16 -25.75
C THR A 66 -16.82 -23.71 -24.34
N LEU A 67 -17.73 -24.64 -24.07
CA LEU A 67 -17.93 -25.28 -22.78
C LEU A 67 -17.43 -26.73 -22.82
N ILE A 68 -16.55 -27.12 -21.90
CA ILE A 68 -15.89 -28.43 -21.89
C ILE A 68 -16.21 -29.14 -20.57
N GLY A 69 -16.87 -30.30 -20.61
CA GLY A 69 -17.33 -31.01 -19.41
C GLY A 69 -16.22 -31.44 -18.44
N GLY A 70 -15.16 -32.10 -18.94
CA GLY A 70 -14.01 -32.49 -18.11
C GLY A 70 -14.06 -33.94 -17.59
N GLY A 71 -14.98 -34.76 -18.11
CA GLY A 71 -15.02 -36.21 -17.93
C GLY A 71 -15.45 -36.68 -16.54
N ALA A 72 -16.63 -36.24 -16.08
CA ALA A 72 -17.18 -36.65 -14.79
C ALA A 72 -17.27 -38.19 -14.62
N LEU A 73 -16.89 -38.69 -13.42
CA LEU A 73 -16.97 -40.12 -13.10
C LEU A 73 -18.43 -40.60 -13.09
N GLN A 74 -18.77 -41.58 -13.94
CA GLN A 74 -20.07 -42.23 -13.95
C GLN A 74 -20.39 -42.82 -12.55
N HIS A 75 -21.50 -42.37 -11.97
CA HIS A 75 -21.96 -42.86 -10.66
C HIS A 75 -22.53 -44.28 -10.73
N ALA A 76 -22.47 -45.02 -9.63
CA ALA A 76 -22.97 -46.39 -9.55
C ALA A 76 -24.50 -46.48 -9.78
N ALA A 77 -24.91 -47.44 -10.62
CA ALA A 77 -26.29 -47.65 -11.06
C ALA A 77 -27.32 -47.72 -9.90
N GLY A 78 -28.48 -47.09 -10.10
CA GLY A 78 -29.64 -47.16 -9.20
C GLY A 78 -30.18 -45.83 -8.67
N HIS A 79 -29.77 -44.68 -9.21
CA HIS A 79 -30.29 -43.36 -8.87
C HIS A 79 -30.91 -42.68 -10.11
N VAL A 80 -32.18 -42.29 -10.04
CA VAL A 80 -33.02 -41.83 -11.18
C VAL A 80 -32.70 -40.40 -11.66
N ILE A 81 -31.45 -39.93 -11.56
CA ILE A 81 -31.08 -38.52 -11.82
C ILE A 81 -29.77 -38.43 -12.62
N PRO A 82 -29.69 -37.56 -13.64
CA PRO A 82 -28.42 -37.20 -14.27
C PRO A 82 -27.48 -36.59 -13.23
N ARG A 83 -26.25 -37.08 -13.18
CA ARG A 83 -25.15 -36.57 -12.33
C ARG A 83 -23.92 -36.29 -13.19
N GLY A 84 -24.12 -35.88 -14.44
CA GLY A 84 -23.08 -35.38 -15.34
C GLY A 84 -23.05 -33.86 -15.34
N ASP A 85 -22.37 -33.28 -16.31
CA ASP A 85 -22.27 -31.83 -16.47
C ASP A 85 -23.58 -31.23 -17.00
N THR A 86 -23.93 -30.04 -16.54
CA THR A 86 -25.06 -29.25 -17.02
C THR A 86 -24.55 -28.05 -17.80
N PHE A 87 -24.90 -27.98 -19.08
CA PHE A 87 -24.53 -26.89 -19.98
C PHE A 87 -25.73 -25.95 -20.17
N ILE A 88 -25.58 -24.68 -19.83
CA ILE A 88 -26.64 -23.67 -19.94
C ILE A 88 -26.39 -22.80 -21.17
N ILE A 89 -27.37 -22.76 -22.08
CA ILE A 89 -27.32 -22.01 -23.34
C ILE A 89 -28.53 -21.09 -23.39
N ARG A 90 -28.32 -19.76 -23.33
CA ARG A 90 -29.42 -18.80 -23.25
C ARG A 90 -29.80 -18.20 -24.60
N ALA A 91 -31.09 -17.91 -24.75
CA ALA A 91 -31.59 -17.20 -25.93
C ALA A 91 -31.02 -15.78 -26.02
N GLY A 92 -30.48 -15.45 -27.19
CA GLY A 92 -29.91 -14.15 -27.53
C GLY A 92 -28.46 -13.92 -27.12
N GLU A 93 -27.79 -14.91 -26.52
CA GLU A 93 -26.45 -14.71 -25.94
C GLU A 93 -25.27 -15.09 -26.87
N GLY A 94 -25.45 -15.98 -27.85
CA GLY A 94 -24.45 -16.23 -28.91
C GLY A 94 -24.57 -17.61 -29.58
N ASN A 95 -23.51 -18.05 -30.26
CA ASN A 95 -23.38 -19.39 -30.84
C ASN A 95 -22.36 -20.23 -30.08
N ASP A 96 -22.82 -21.29 -29.45
CA ASP A 96 -22.00 -22.01 -28.49
C ASP A 96 -21.56 -23.38 -28.98
N THR A 97 -20.48 -23.88 -28.40
CA THR A 97 -19.93 -25.21 -28.64
C THR A 97 -19.74 -25.95 -27.33
N ILE A 98 -20.35 -27.13 -27.21
CA ILE A 98 -20.09 -28.07 -26.11
C ILE A 98 -19.10 -29.12 -26.58
N LEU A 99 -18.06 -29.35 -25.79
CA LEU A 99 -17.10 -30.44 -25.95
C LEU A 99 -17.22 -31.41 -24.76
N ASP A 100 -16.94 -32.69 -25.03
CA ASP A 100 -16.95 -33.77 -24.03
C ASP A 100 -18.35 -34.15 -23.50
N PHE A 101 -19.40 -33.94 -24.30
CA PHE A 101 -20.76 -34.32 -23.90
C PHE A 101 -20.91 -35.85 -23.79
N THR A 102 -21.29 -36.33 -22.61
CA THR A 102 -21.44 -37.76 -22.31
C THR A 102 -22.88 -38.08 -21.94
N PRO A 103 -23.69 -38.67 -22.84
CA PRO A 103 -25.03 -39.14 -22.49
C PRO A 103 -24.99 -40.40 -21.60
N GLY A 104 -26.07 -40.71 -20.87
CA GLY A 104 -26.06 -41.88 -19.97
C GLY A 104 -27.32 -42.07 -19.12
N VAL A 105 -27.56 -43.32 -18.69
CA VAL A 105 -28.79 -43.76 -18.00
C VAL A 105 -28.90 -43.36 -16.53
N ASP A 106 -27.76 -43.15 -15.84
CA ASP A 106 -27.66 -42.84 -14.40
C ASP A 106 -26.42 -41.95 -14.17
N GLY A 107 -26.36 -40.76 -14.79
CA GLY A 107 -25.17 -39.91 -14.66
C GLY A 107 -24.73 -39.10 -15.88
N GLY A 108 -25.49 -39.08 -16.98
CA GLY A 108 -25.10 -38.35 -18.19
C GLY A 108 -25.27 -36.84 -18.08
N ASP A 109 -24.70 -36.13 -19.05
CA ASP A 109 -24.72 -34.68 -19.17
C ASP A 109 -26.09 -34.16 -19.63
N VAL A 110 -26.34 -32.88 -19.35
CA VAL A 110 -27.61 -32.18 -19.56
C VAL A 110 -27.39 -30.89 -20.34
N ILE A 111 -28.27 -30.59 -21.29
CA ILE A 111 -28.33 -29.29 -21.97
C ILE A 111 -29.59 -28.55 -21.51
N SER A 112 -29.42 -27.32 -21.02
CA SER A 112 -30.48 -26.42 -20.57
C SER A 112 -30.60 -25.24 -21.53
N LEU A 113 -31.82 -24.97 -22.03
CA LEU A 113 -32.09 -23.96 -23.07
C LEU A 113 -33.05 -22.85 -22.60
N PRO A 114 -32.72 -22.09 -21.53
CA PRO A 114 -33.60 -21.04 -21.03
C PRO A 114 -33.81 -19.90 -22.05
N GLY A 115 -35.05 -19.41 -22.11
CA GLY A 115 -35.43 -18.26 -22.94
C GLY A 115 -35.75 -18.57 -24.40
N PHE A 116 -35.49 -19.79 -24.88
CA PHE A 116 -35.93 -20.24 -26.20
C PHE A 116 -37.42 -20.64 -26.16
N ASP A 117 -38.15 -20.44 -27.27
CA ASP A 117 -39.58 -20.79 -27.38
C ASP A 117 -39.80 -22.26 -27.77
N PHE A 118 -38.91 -23.15 -27.33
CA PHE A 118 -39.08 -24.58 -27.53
C PHE A 118 -40.05 -25.13 -26.51
N ARG A 119 -41.13 -25.72 -27.02
CA ARG A 119 -42.21 -26.29 -26.22
C ARG A 119 -42.09 -27.80 -26.06
N SER A 120 -41.27 -28.45 -26.86
CA SER A 120 -41.08 -29.90 -26.82
C SER A 120 -39.71 -30.34 -27.31
N PHE A 121 -39.29 -31.54 -26.92
CA PHE A 121 -38.04 -32.14 -27.40
C PHE A 121 -38.04 -32.33 -28.92
N THR A 122 -39.19 -32.69 -29.51
CA THR A 122 -39.29 -32.83 -30.98
C THR A 122 -39.05 -31.50 -31.68
N GLN A 123 -39.47 -30.37 -31.10
CA GLN A 123 -39.17 -29.06 -31.68
C GLN A 123 -37.67 -28.77 -31.69
N VAL A 124 -36.94 -29.11 -30.61
CA VAL A 124 -35.47 -28.98 -30.57
C VAL A 124 -34.82 -29.92 -31.57
N MET A 125 -35.22 -31.20 -31.60
CA MET A 125 -34.63 -32.19 -32.52
C MET A 125 -34.93 -31.90 -33.99
N ALA A 126 -36.04 -31.24 -34.30
CA ALA A 126 -36.32 -30.76 -35.65
C ALA A 126 -35.31 -29.71 -36.13
N THR A 127 -34.57 -29.07 -35.21
CA THR A 127 -33.48 -28.15 -35.53
C THR A 127 -32.12 -28.83 -35.68
N ALA A 128 -32.01 -30.11 -35.33
CA ALA A 128 -30.75 -30.84 -35.26
C ALA A 128 -30.30 -31.34 -36.64
N THR A 129 -29.03 -31.13 -36.94
CA THR A 129 -28.35 -31.67 -38.13
C THR A 129 -27.00 -32.24 -37.73
N GLN A 130 -26.42 -33.12 -38.55
CA GLN A 130 -25.08 -33.63 -38.27
C GLN A 130 -24.04 -32.54 -38.60
N ALA A 131 -23.18 -32.20 -37.63
CA ALA A 131 -22.15 -31.21 -37.82
C ALA A 131 -21.02 -31.73 -38.74
N ALA A 132 -20.40 -30.82 -39.51
CA ALA A 132 -19.25 -31.13 -40.34
C ALA A 132 -18.01 -31.35 -39.45
N GLY A 133 -17.54 -32.60 -39.36
CA GLY A 133 -16.39 -32.97 -38.51
C GLY A 133 -16.76 -33.85 -37.29
N GLY A 134 -18.02 -34.28 -37.16
CA GLY A 134 -18.51 -35.08 -36.03
C GLY A 134 -19.35 -34.22 -35.07
N GLY A 135 -20.23 -34.84 -34.26
CA GLY A 135 -21.14 -34.14 -33.35
C GLY A 135 -22.44 -33.61 -33.99
N VAL A 136 -23.29 -32.98 -33.18
CA VAL A 136 -24.66 -32.56 -33.56
C VAL A 136 -24.81 -31.04 -33.48
N LEU A 137 -25.32 -30.44 -34.55
CA LEU A 137 -25.59 -29.00 -34.67
C LEU A 137 -27.08 -28.72 -34.52
N PHE A 138 -27.45 -27.92 -33.52
CA PHE A 138 -28.81 -27.44 -33.29
C PHE A 138 -28.97 -26.00 -33.78
N HIS A 139 -29.96 -25.76 -34.65
CA HIS A 139 -30.35 -24.41 -35.07
C HIS A 139 -31.41 -23.84 -34.13
N LEU A 140 -30.98 -23.35 -32.96
CA LEU A 140 -31.86 -22.94 -31.86
C LEU A 140 -32.73 -21.71 -32.20
N SER A 141 -32.23 -20.81 -33.05
CA SER A 141 -32.98 -19.67 -33.60
C SER A 141 -32.45 -19.28 -34.99
N PRO A 142 -33.04 -18.29 -35.70
CA PRO A 142 -32.49 -17.81 -36.98
C PRO A 142 -31.05 -17.28 -36.91
N SER A 143 -30.58 -16.88 -35.72
CA SER A 143 -29.27 -16.27 -35.51
C SER A 143 -28.41 -16.97 -34.46
N GLN A 144 -28.87 -18.10 -33.89
CA GLN A 144 -28.14 -18.85 -32.87
C GLN A 144 -28.08 -20.33 -33.18
N THR A 145 -26.90 -20.89 -33.02
CA THR A 145 -26.63 -22.31 -33.14
C THR A 145 -25.91 -22.85 -31.92
N LEU A 146 -26.12 -24.14 -31.62
CA LEU A 146 -25.36 -24.89 -30.63
C LEU A 146 -24.72 -26.10 -31.30
N THR A 147 -23.40 -26.24 -31.21
CA THR A 147 -22.70 -27.45 -31.69
C THR A 147 -22.31 -28.33 -30.49
N VAL A 148 -22.66 -29.61 -30.52
CA VAL A 148 -22.40 -30.55 -29.43
C VAL A 148 -21.50 -31.67 -29.92
N HIS A 149 -20.30 -31.74 -29.35
CA HIS A 149 -19.36 -32.83 -29.53
C HIS A 149 -19.34 -33.71 -28.29
N GLY A 150 -19.48 -35.01 -28.50
CA GLY A 150 -19.59 -35.99 -27.44
C GLY A 150 -19.34 -37.40 -27.96
N SER A 151 -19.28 -38.36 -27.05
CA SER A 151 -19.10 -39.76 -27.40
C SER A 151 -20.14 -40.65 -26.70
N VAL A 152 -20.62 -41.65 -27.42
CA VAL A 152 -21.52 -42.69 -26.93
C VAL A 152 -20.76 -44.00 -26.91
N THR A 153 -20.94 -44.81 -25.87
CA THR A 153 -20.37 -46.17 -25.83
C THR A 153 -21.46 -47.19 -26.07
N ASP A 154 -21.38 -47.91 -27.19
CA ASP A 154 -22.29 -49.02 -27.49
C ASP A 154 -21.60 -50.38 -27.38
N ALA A 155 -22.33 -51.45 -27.73
CA ALA A 155 -21.81 -52.81 -27.75
C ALA A 155 -20.56 -53.02 -28.66
N ASN A 156 -20.24 -52.07 -29.53
CA ASN A 156 -19.11 -52.10 -30.46
C ASN A 156 -17.96 -51.14 -30.05
N GLY A 157 -18.10 -50.40 -28.95
CA GLY A 157 -17.10 -49.45 -28.43
C GLY A 157 -17.57 -47.99 -28.47
N ALA A 158 -16.66 -47.06 -28.16
CA ALA A 158 -16.94 -45.63 -28.18
C ALA A 158 -17.00 -45.09 -29.62
N ARG A 159 -18.02 -44.27 -29.92
CA ARG A 159 -18.17 -43.54 -31.19
C ARG A 159 -18.63 -42.10 -30.96
N ASP A 160 -18.46 -41.26 -31.96
CA ASP A 160 -18.98 -39.88 -31.94
C ASP A 160 -20.52 -39.86 -31.89
N LEU A 161 -21.05 -38.82 -31.25
CA LEU A 161 -22.47 -38.54 -31.15
C LEU A 161 -23.10 -38.26 -32.52
N LEU A 162 -24.23 -38.92 -32.79
CA LEU A 162 -25.02 -38.76 -34.01
C LEU A 162 -26.38 -38.14 -33.68
N VAL A 163 -27.00 -37.46 -34.65
CA VAL A 163 -28.36 -36.89 -34.49
C VAL A 163 -29.35 -37.97 -34.04
N GLY A 164 -29.19 -39.19 -34.58
CA GLY A 164 -30.05 -40.33 -34.27
C GLY A 164 -29.86 -40.93 -32.88
N ASP A 165 -28.85 -40.51 -32.12
CA ASP A 165 -28.73 -40.91 -30.72
C ASP A 165 -29.80 -40.18 -29.89
N PHE A 166 -30.22 -38.96 -30.26
CA PHE A 166 -31.23 -38.16 -29.56
C PHE A 166 -32.71 -38.52 -29.86
N VAL A 167 -33.05 -39.78 -30.13
CA VAL A 167 -34.44 -40.16 -30.51
C VAL A 167 -35.29 -40.46 -29.28
N ALA A 168 -36.49 -39.85 -29.18
CA ALA A 168 -37.43 -40.09 -28.08
C ALA A 168 -38.30 -41.34 -28.29
N ALA A 169 -38.30 -42.24 -27.31
CA ALA A 169 -39.33 -43.26 -27.16
C ALA A 169 -40.55 -42.67 -26.41
N GLY A 170 -41.55 -42.15 -27.14
CA GLY A 170 -42.81 -41.71 -26.52
C GLY A 170 -43.49 -40.52 -27.21
N ALA A 171 -44.67 -40.15 -26.69
CA ALA A 171 -45.42 -38.98 -27.17
C ALA A 171 -44.74 -37.67 -26.76
N ASP A 172 -44.72 -36.73 -27.70
CA ASP A 172 -44.18 -35.37 -27.58
C ASP A 172 -45.29 -34.41 -27.13
N PHE A 173 -44.99 -33.51 -26.18
CA PHE A 173 -45.98 -32.69 -25.47
C PHE A 173 -45.44 -31.26 -25.25
N ASP A 174 -46.33 -30.28 -25.06
CA ASP A 174 -46.05 -28.83 -24.97
C ASP A 174 -45.87 -28.44 -23.49
N TYR A 175 -44.63 -28.46 -23.00
CA TYR A 175 -44.36 -28.40 -21.58
C TYR A 175 -43.96 -27.00 -21.11
N THR A 176 -44.90 -26.32 -20.43
CA THR A 176 -44.56 -25.24 -19.49
C THR A 176 -44.87 -25.68 -18.07
N ALA A 177 -43.85 -25.71 -17.20
CA ALA A 177 -44.06 -25.88 -15.77
C ALA A 177 -44.12 -24.48 -15.13
N ALA A 178 -45.12 -24.25 -14.27
CA ALA A 178 -45.26 -22.99 -13.55
C ALA A 178 -45.60 -23.25 -12.09
N ILE A 179 -45.02 -22.46 -11.18
CA ILE A 179 -45.40 -22.45 -9.77
C ILE A 179 -46.57 -21.48 -9.60
N THR A 180 -47.78 -22.02 -9.40
CA THR A 180 -49.00 -21.22 -9.22
C THR A 180 -49.24 -20.84 -7.78
N ASP A 181 -48.75 -21.61 -6.81
CA ASP A 181 -48.80 -21.25 -5.39
C ASP A 181 -47.66 -21.83 -4.55
N ILE A 182 -47.31 -21.15 -3.45
CA ILE A 182 -46.37 -21.63 -2.43
C ILE A 182 -46.99 -21.36 -1.07
N THR A 183 -47.22 -22.42 -0.29
CA THR A 183 -47.73 -22.32 1.09
C THR A 183 -46.72 -22.88 2.07
N LEU A 184 -46.41 -22.13 3.13
CA LEU A 184 -45.56 -22.63 4.21
C LEU A 184 -46.42 -23.44 5.18
N GLN A 185 -45.91 -24.59 5.57
CA GLN A 185 -46.58 -25.52 6.46
C GLN A 185 -45.65 -26.06 7.54
N PRO A 186 -46.24 -26.46 8.66
CA PRO A 186 -45.58 -27.31 9.62
C PRO A 186 -45.06 -28.64 9.10
N ASP A 187 -43.79 -28.98 9.34
CA ASP A 187 -43.31 -30.33 9.01
C ASP A 187 -43.67 -31.40 10.07
N GLY A 188 -44.00 -30.99 11.30
CA GLY A 188 -44.38 -31.86 12.42
C GLY A 188 -43.24 -32.37 13.31
N GLN A 189 -41.97 -32.11 12.96
CA GLN A 189 -40.78 -32.16 13.85
C GLN A 189 -40.28 -30.75 14.21
N GLY A 190 -40.86 -29.83 13.47
CA GLY A 190 -40.76 -28.42 13.32
C GLY A 190 -39.54 -27.87 12.53
N GLY A 191 -39.27 -28.44 11.38
CA GLY A 191 -38.92 -27.61 10.23
C GLY A 191 -40.14 -26.93 9.62
N THR A 192 -39.97 -25.72 9.07
CA THR A 192 -40.96 -25.17 8.13
C THR A 192 -40.76 -25.85 6.78
N ARG A 193 -41.79 -26.43 6.19
CA ARG A 193 -41.74 -26.95 4.81
C ARG A 193 -42.61 -26.11 3.89
N ALA A 194 -42.23 -25.98 2.63
CA ALA A 194 -43.10 -25.38 1.62
C ALA A 194 -43.89 -26.47 0.90
N VAL A 195 -45.19 -26.23 0.70
CA VAL A 195 -46.02 -26.96 -0.24
C VAL A 195 -46.22 -26.08 -1.46
N LEU A 196 -45.55 -26.47 -2.54
CA LEU A 196 -45.63 -25.85 -3.85
C LEU A 196 -46.77 -26.49 -4.62
N THR A 197 -47.58 -25.65 -5.24
CA THR A 197 -48.56 -26.07 -6.24
C THR A 197 -48.21 -25.41 -7.54
N GLY A 198 -48.35 -26.17 -8.62
CA GLY A 198 -48.14 -25.63 -9.94
C GLY A 198 -48.96 -26.31 -10.99
N THR A 199 -48.85 -25.77 -12.19
CA THR A 199 -49.44 -26.33 -13.38
C THR A 199 -48.34 -26.82 -14.30
N ALA A 200 -48.59 -27.94 -14.95
CA ALA A 200 -47.86 -28.43 -16.10
C ALA A 200 -48.88 -29.15 -17.01
N GLU A 201 -48.46 -29.67 -18.16
CA GLU A 201 -49.35 -30.54 -18.93
C GLU A 201 -49.68 -31.82 -18.14
N ALA A 202 -50.84 -32.42 -18.38
CA ALA A 202 -51.30 -33.60 -17.66
C ALA A 202 -50.29 -34.75 -17.76
N ASN A 203 -49.89 -35.32 -16.62
CA ASN A 203 -48.88 -36.38 -16.49
C ASN A 203 -47.41 -35.98 -16.75
N ALA A 204 -47.12 -34.70 -16.95
CA ALA A 204 -45.75 -34.19 -17.12
C ALA A 204 -44.89 -34.41 -15.86
N LYS A 205 -43.59 -34.69 -16.04
CA LYS A 205 -42.61 -34.64 -14.96
C LYS A 205 -42.09 -33.21 -14.79
N VAL A 206 -42.04 -32.76 -13.54
CA VAL A 206 -41.60 -31.42 -13.14
C VAL A 206 -40.49 -31.56 -12.11
N LEU A 207 -39.34 -30.98 -12.40
CA LEU A 207 -38.25 -30.80 -11.46
C LEU A 207 -38.47 -29.49 -10.70
N ILE A 208 -38.27 -29.52 -9.38
CA ILE A 208 -38.32 -28.32 -8.56
C ILE A 208 -36.90 -27.95 -8.14
N LYS A 209 -36.46 -26.74 -8.50
CA LYS A 209 -35.15 -26.19 -8.11
C LYS A 209 -35.34 -25.18 -6.98
N ASP A 210 -34.62 -25.33 -5.86
CA ASP A 210 -34.45 -24.25 -4.88
C ASP A 210 -33.16 -23.48 -5.21
N LEU A 211 -33.32 -22.23 -5.64
CA LEU A 211 -32.24 -21.37 -6.12
C LEU A 211 -31.53 -20.61 -5.00
N ALA A 212 -32.01 -20.71 -3.74
CA ALA A 212 -31.45 -19.96 -2.62
C ALA A 212 -30.54 -20.80 -1.70
N THR A 213 -30.56 -22.14 -1.80
CA THR A 213 -29.73 -23.05 -1.01
C THR A 213 -28.71 -23.81 -1.85
N GLN A 214 -28.23 -23.22 -2.94
CA GLN A 214 -26.95 -23.67 -3.49
C GLN A 214 -25.83 -23.22 -2.54
N ASP A 215 -25.73 -23.87 -1.38
CA ASP A 215 -24.43 -24.13 -0.81
C ASP A 215 -23.76 -25.15 -1.75
N PRO A 216 -22.72 -24.75 -2.51
CA PRO A 216 -21.97 -25.69 -3.34
C PRO A 216 -21.17 -26.72 -2.51
N HIS A 217 -21.36 -26.79 -1.17
CA HIS A 217 -20.62 -27.67 -0.25
C HIS A 217 -21.41 -28.76 0.46
N ASP A 218 -22.66 -29.07 0.10
CA ASP A 218 -23.32 -30.27 0.66
C ASP A 218 -23.10 -31.54 -0.22
N PRO A 219 -22.23 -32.49 0.16
CA PRO A 219 -22.11 -33.78 -0.52
C PRO A 219 -23.35 -34.68 -0.37
N ASN A 220 -24.36 -34.27 0.41
CA ASN A 220 -25.66 -34.91 0.52
C ASN A 220 -26.76 -34.19 -0.26
N ILE A 221 -26.46 -33.36 -1.29
CA ILE A 221 -27.46 -32.76 -2.19
C ILE A 221 -28.51 -33.82 -2.53
N ALA A 222 -29.64 -33.68 -1.84
CA ALA A 222 -30.81 -34.46 -2.07
C ALA A 222 -31.32 -33.98 -3.42
N VAL A 223 -31.11 -34.80 -4.44
CA VAL A 223 -32.08 -35.06 -5.52
C VAL A 223 -33.03 -33.89 -5.74
N ASP A 224 -32.77 -33.02 -6.73
CA ASP A 224 -33.78 -32.06 -7.17
C ASP A 224 -35.10 -32.82 -7.38
N PRO A 225 -36.13 -32.56 -6.57
CA PRO A 225 -37.24 -33.49 -6.45
C PRO A 225 -38.12 -33.43 -7.69
N GLN A 226 -38.40 -34.61 -8.25
CA GLN A 226 -39.34 -34.76 -9.36
C GLN A 226 -40.76 -34.99 -8.83
N VAL A 227 -41.71 -34.23 -9.37
CA VAL A 227 -43.14 -34.46 -9.18
C VAL A 227 -43.82 -34.69 -10.53
N GLN A 228 -44.89 -35.48 -10.52
CA GLN A 228 -45.70 -35.70 -11.71
C GLN A 228 -47.00 -34.91 -11.60
N ALA A 229 -47.33 -34.13 -12.63
CA ALA A 229 -48.64 -33.51 -12.74
C ALA A 229 -49.73 -34.57 -12.91
N ASP A 230 -50.87 -34.36 -12.29
CA ASP A 230 -51.99 -35.29 -12.41
C ASP A 230 -52.65 -35.23 -13.80
N ALA A 231 -53.72 -36.00 -13.99
CA ALA A 231 -54.47 -36.05 -15.25
C ALA A 231 -55.15 -34.71 -15.61
N THR A 232 -55.17 -33.73 -14.71
CA THR A 232 -55.70 -32.38 -14.93
C THR A 232 -54.60 -31.33 -15.12
N GLY A 233 -53.32 -31.73 -15.03
CA GLY A 233 -52.17 -30.83 -15.19
C GLY A 233 -51.77 -30.11 -13.90
N VAL A 234 -52.27 -30.52 -12.74
CA VAL A 234 -51.87 -29.93 -11.45
C VAL A 234 -50.83 -30.83 -10.80
N TRP A 235 -49.73 -30.24 -10.34
CA TRP A 235 -48.74 -30.94 -9.52
C TRP A 235 -48.63 -30.29 -8.16
N HIS A 236 -48.27 -31.11 -7.17
CA HIS A 236 -47.96 -30.67 -5.82
C HIS A 236 -46.60 -31.22 -5.43
N PHE A 237 -45.78 -30.36 -4.84
CA PHE A 237 -44.51 -30.75 -4.24
C PHE A 237 -44.46 -30.25 -2.80
N THR A 238 -43.97 -31.09 -1.90
CA THR A 238 -43.73 -30.70 -0.50
C THR A 238 -42.25 -30.83 -0.23
N THR A 239 -41.61 -29.71 0.11
CA THR A 239 -40.17 -29.70 0.41
C THR A 239 -39.87 -30.50 1.68
N GLY A 240 -38.58 -30.83 1.87
CA GLY A 240 -38.05 -31.10 3.19
C GLY A 240 -38.11 -29.86 4.11
N PRO A 241 -37.59 -29.97 5.33
CA PRO A 241 -37.39 -28.83 6.23
C PRO A 241 -36.61 -27.74 5.50
N LEU A 242 -37.16 -26.53 5.45
CA LEU A 242 -36.49 -25.34 4.96
C LEU A 242 -35.84 -24.62 6.14
N THR A 243 -34.64 -24.11 5.90
CA THR A 243 -33.93 -23.22 6.82
C THR A 243 -34.61 -21.84 6.86
N GLY A 244 -34.24 -21.01 7.84
CA GLY A 244 -34.71 -19.62 7.84
C GLY A 244 -34.01 -18.81 6.75
N GLY A 245 -34.79 -18.02 6.00
CA GLY A 245 -34.26 -17.21 4.91
C GLY A 245 -35.25 -17.03 3.77
N VAL A 246 -34.79 -16.35 2.71
CA VAL A 246 -35.53 -16.27 1.45
C VAL A 246 -35.20 -17.50 0.63
N HIS A 247 -36.20 -18.31 0.30
CA HIS A 247 -36.10 -19.44 -0.62
C HIS A 247 -36.68 -19.05 -1.96
N SER A 248 -36.07 -19.49 -3.06
CA SER A 248 -36.46 -19.06 -4.40
C SER A 248 -36.66 -20.28 -5.28
N PHE A 249 -37.91 -20.67 -5.52
CA PHE A 249 -38.20 -21.90 -6.25
C PHE A 249 -38.44 -21.64 -7.73
N ALA A 250 -37.96 -22.53 -8.59
CA ALA A 250 -38.34 -22.61 -9.99
C ALA A 250 -38.82 -24.02 -10.33
N ALA A 251 -39.79 -24.12 -11.24
CA ALA A 251 -40.28 -25.39 -11.74
C ALA A 251 -39.78 -25.59 -13.18
N THR A 252 -39.11 -26.70 -13.44
CA THR A 252 -38.55 -27.05 -14.75
C THR A 252 -39.24 -28.29 -15.29
N SER A 253 -39.72 -28.25 -16.53
CA SER A 253 -40.09 -29.49 -17.23
C SER A 253 -38.84 -30.21 -17.75
N ILE A 254 -38.70 -31.50 -17.41
CA ILE A 254 -37.63 -32.36 -17.92
C ILE A 254 -38.24 -33.42 -18.84
N GLN A 255 -37.62 -33.61 -20.01
CA GLN A 255 -37.81 -34.81 -20.81
C GLN A 255 -36.52 -35.63 -20.85
N SER A 256 -36.68 -36.94 -20.80
CA SER A 256 -35.64 -37.90 -21.12
C SER A 256 -36.05 -38.67 -22.38
N ALA A 257 -35.11 -38.89 -23.30
CA ALA A 257 -35.31 -39.67 -24.51
C ALA A 257 -34.43 -40.92 -24.47
N PHE A 258 -35.04 -42.10 -24.42
CA PHE A 258 -34.29 -43.36 -24.47
C PHE A 258 -33.94 -43.69 -25.92
N SER A 259 -32.65 -43.75 -26.21
CA SER A 259 -32.14 -44.24 -27.49
C SER A 259 -32.16 -45.76 -27.49
N ASP A 260 -33.01 -46.37 -28.31
CA ASP A 260 -33.01 -47.82 -28.50
C ASP A 260 -31.69 -48.34 -29.12
N ILE A 261 -30.94 -47.47 -29.81
CA ILE A 261 -29.68 -47.80 -30.50
C ILE A 261 -28.50 -47.77 -29.54
N ALA A 262 -28.42 -46.76 -28.67
CA ALA A 262 -27.35 -46.61 -27.68
C ALA A 262 -27.66 -47.27 -26.33
N GLN A 263 -28.93 -47.62 -26.08
CA GLN A 263 -29.44 -48.07 -24.77
C GLN A 263 -29.23 -47.02 -23.66
N GLU A 264 -29.26 -45.74 -24.02
CA GLU A 264 -28.96 -44.61 -23.13
C GLU A 264 -30.08 -43.56 -23.14
N TRP A 265 -30.22 -42.81 -22.05
CA TRP A 265 -31.17 -41.69 -21.94
C TRP A 265 -30.45 -40.36 -22.26
N HIS A 266 -31.10 -39.51 -23.06
CA HIS A 266 -30.69 -38.13 -23.31
C HIS A 266 -31.61 -37.17 -22.55
N TYR A 267 -31.04 -36.22 -21.80
CA TYR A 267 -31.78 -35.29 -20.95
C TYR A 267 -31.69 -33.86 -21.48
N PHE A 268 -32.83 -33.20 -21.60
CA PHE A 268 -32.94 -31.80 -21.96
C PHE A 268 -33.91 -31.09 -21.01
N GLU A 269 -33.57 -29.88 -20.62
CA GLU A 269 -34.43 -28.99 -19.84
C GLU A 269 -35.01 -27.90 -20.74
N PHE A 270 -36.35 -27.79 -20.83
CA PHE A 270 -37.00 -26.96 -21.87
C PHE A 270 -37.76 -25.74 -21.35
N SER A 271 -38.26 -25.76 -20.11
CA SER A 271 -38.98 -24.60 -19.58
C SER A 271 -38.81 -24.52 -18.08
N THR A 272 -37.97 -23.59 -17.63
CA THR A 272 -37.83 -23.21 -16.23
C THR A 272 -38.72 -22.00 -15.97
N SER A 273 -39.63 -22.10 -15.01
CA SER A 273 -40.48 -20.97 -14.61
C SER A 273 -39.63 -19.82 -14.08
N ALA A 274 -40.16 -18.59 -14.15
CA ALA A 274 -39.57 -17.49 -13.37
C ALA A 274 -39.48 -17.91 -11.88
N PRO A 275 -38.41 -17.52 -11.17
CA PRO A 275 -38.26 -17.85 -9.75
C PRO A 275 -39.40 -17.23 -8.95
N ARG A 276 -40.00 -18.02 -8.06
CA ARG A 276 -40.97 -17.54 -7.10
C ARG A 276 -40.42 -17.67 -5.69
N GLN A 277 -40.31 -16.53 -5.03
CA GLN A 277 -39.71 -16.44 -3.71
C GLN A 277 -40.74 -16.67 -2.60
N VAL A 278 -40.27 -17.28 -1.52
CA VAL A 278 -40.98 -17.38 -0.24
C VAL A 278 -39.97 -17.11 0.88
N THR A 279 -40.38 -16.38 1.90
CA THR A 279 -39.54 -16.12 3.07
C THR A 279 -39.95 -17.05 4.19
N VAL A 280 -39.06 -17.96 4.57
CA VAL A 280 -39.20 -18.80 5.75
C VAL A 280 -38.59 -18.05 6.92
N SER A 281 -39.41 -17.73 7.92
CA SER A 281 -38.90 -17.20 9.19
C SER A 281 -38.28 -18.38 9.95
N ALA A 282 -37.04 -18.26 10.43
CA ALA A 282 -36.38 -19.31 11.21
C ALA A 282 -37.23 -19.63 12.46
N GLY A 283 -37.92 -20.76 12.47
CA GLY A 283 -38.80 -21.17 13.57
C GLY A 283 -39.60 -22.43 13.25
N ASN A 284 -39.75 -23.30 14.23
CA ASN A 284 -40.19 -24.68 14.13
C ASN A 284 -41.72 -24.79 14.19
N PRO A 285 -42.35 -25.65 13.38
CA PRO A 285 -43.81 -25.68 13.34
C PRO A 285 -44.66 -26.51 14.32
N GLY A 286 -44.18 -26.81 15.51
CA GLY A 286 -45.04 -27.32 16.60
C GLY A 286 -45.11 -26.35 17.75
N ASP A 287 -43.93 -25.91 18.14
CA ASP A 287 -43.70 -24.71 18.91
C ASP A 287 -43.10 -23.71 17.93
N ILE A 288 -43.84 -22.66 17.54
CA ILE A 288 -43.31 -21.55 16.72
C ILE A 288 -42.75 -20.43 17.59
N THR A 289 -42.75 -20.64 18.91
CA THR A 289 -42.29 -19.67 19.88
C THR A 289 -40.82 -19.95 20.06
N PRO A 290 -39.92 -19.07 19.62
CA PRO A 290 -38.53 -19.23 19.97
C PRO A 290 -38.36 -19.26 21.48
N PRO A 291 -37.39 -20.03 22.01
CA PRO A 291 -36.95 -19.83 23.37
C PRO A 291 -36.63 -18.34 23.57
N GLU A 292 -36.83 -17.83 24.78
CA GLU A 292 -36.39 -16.47 25.10
C GLU A 292 -34.90 -16.33 24.74
N ALA A 293 -34.49 -15.13 24.30
CA ALA A 293 -33.09 -14.86 24.01
C ALA A 293 -32.24 -15.33 25.20
N PRO A 294 -31.20 -16.15 24.99
CA PRO A 294 -30.34 -16.53 26.08
C PRO A 294 -29.77 -15.27 26.72
N THR A 295 -29.47 -15.27 28.02
CA THR A 295 -28.55 -14.24 28.51
C THR A 295 -27.15 -14.62 28.06
N LEU A 296 -26.35 -13.63 27.71
CA LEU A 296 -24.95 -13.79 27.33
C LEU A 296 -24.14 -12.82 28.17
N LEU A 297 -23.37 -13.36 29.11
CA LEU A 297 -22.55 -12.61 30.04
C LEU A 297 -21.14 -13.18 30.04
N LEU A 298 -20.18 -12.33 30.36
CA LEU A 298 -18.84 -12.78 30.72
C LEU A 298 -18.87 -13.34 32.16
N ASP A 299 -18.28 -14.51 32.38
CA ASP A 299 -18.17 -15.07 33.72
C ASP A 299 -17.28 -14.18 34.59
N ALA A 300 -17.66 -13.98 35.86
CA ALA A 300 -16.93 -13.08 36.76
C ALA A 300 -15.47 -13.52 37.01
N ALA A 301 -15.12 -14.79 36.81
CA ALA A 301 -13.73 -15.27 36.89
C ALA A 301 -12.92 -14.97 35.62
N SER A 302 -13.60 -14.83 34.47
CA SER A 302 -13.01 -14.43 33.19
C SER A 302 -13.14 -12.93 32.91
N ASP A 303 -13.82 -12.18 33.78
CA ASP A 303 -13.97 -10.72 33.71
C ASP A 303 -12.81 -10.04 34.45
N THR A 304 -11.65 -9.95 33.79
CA THR A 304 -10.44 -9.39 34.40
C THR A 304 -10.43 -7.88 34.30
N GLY A 305 -10.05 -7.18 35.37
CA GLY A 305 -10.00 -5.72 35.38
C GLY A 305 -11.25 -5.14 36.03
N GLN A 306 -12.01 -4.31 35.30
CA GLN A 306 -13.21 -3.68 35.80
C GLN A 306 -14.44 -4.52 35.47
N ALA A 307 -15.06 -5.10 36.51
CA ALA A 307 -16.20 -5.98 36.31
C ALA A 307 -17.38 -5.31 35.56
N GLY A 308 -17.91 -6.00 34.56
CA GLY A 308 -19.11 -5.64 33.82
C GLY A 308 -18.93 -4.54 32.76
N ASP A 309 -17.69 -4.20 32.40
CA ASP A 309 -17.39 -3.24 31.33
C ASP A 309 -17.30 -3.89 29.93
N GLY A 310 -17.34 -5.23 29.84
CA GLY A 310 -17.24 -5.98 28.59
C GLY A 310 -15.80 -6.10 28.07
N ILE A 311 -14.78 -5.87 28.92
CA ILE A 311 -13.36 -5.90 28.55
C ILE A 311 -12.66 -6.94 29.42
N THR A 312 -11.87 -7.83 28.82
CA THR A 312 -11.08 -8.82 29.58
C THR A 312 -9.76 -9.15 28.91
N GLY A 313 -8.72 -9.38 29.71
CA GLY A 313 -7.44 -9.91 29.29
C GLY A 313 -7.30 -11.42 29.41
N ASP A 314 -8.37 -12.12 29.81
CA ASP A 314 -8.46 -13.56 29.61
C ASP A 314 -8.67 -13.84 28.11
N THR A 315 -7.67 -14.46 27.47
CA THR A 315 -7.71 -14.79 26.04
C THR A 315 -8.55 -16.03 25.76
N THR A 316 -9.01 -16.72 26.81
CA THR A 316 -9.86 -17.91 26.78
C THR A 316 -11.08 -17.72 27.69
N PRO A 317 -11.87 -16.65 27.48
CA PRO A 317 -12.93 -16.29 28.42
C PRO A 317 -13.98 -17.39 28.55
N THR A 318 -14.52 -17.51 29.76
CA THR A 318 -15.71 -18.29 30.02
C THR A 318 -16.94 -17.39 29.90
N LEU A 319 -17.84 -17.76 29.01
CA LEU A 319 -19.13 -17.12 28.81
C LEU A 319 -20.19 -17.91 29.58
N VAL A 320 -21.10 -17.20 30.23
CA VAL A 320 -22.17 -17.77 31.03
C VAL A 320 -23.50 -17.12 30.70
N GLY A 321 -24.56 -17.86 30.96
CA GLY A 321 -25.89 -17.33 30.79
C GLY A 321 -26.98 -18.32 31.17
N THR A 322 -28.20 -17.91 30.84
CA THR A 322 -29.42 -18.69 31.00
C THR A 322 -30.09 -18.85 29.65
N ALA A 323 -30.71 -19.99 29.43
CA ALA A 323 -31.54 -20.26 28.27
C ALA A 323 -32.66 -21.23 28.68
N GLU A 324 -33.58 -21.56 27.79
CA GLU A 324 -34.56 -22.60 28.07
C GLU A 324 -33.85 -23.93 28.42
N ALA A 325 -34.30 -24.60 29.48
CA ALA A 325 -33.67 -25.84 29.94
C ALA A 325 -33.73 -26.93 28.86
N GLY A 326 -32.59 -27.54 28.53
CA GLY A 326 -32.46 -28.54 27.48
C GLY A 326 -32.25 -27.96 26.07
N SER A 327 -32.33 -26.64 25.88
CA SER A 327 -31.98 -25.98 24.61
C SER A 327 -30.46 -26.01 24.35
N THR A 328 -30.09 -25.97 23.07
CA THR A 328 -28.71 -25.89 22.59
C THR A 328 -28.33 -24.43 22.35
N VAL A 329 -27.37 -23.91 23.09
CA VAL A 329 -26.81 -22.57 22.91
C VAL A 329 -25.60 -22.64 21.99
N ARG A 330 -25.60 -21.82 20.93
CA ARG A 330 -24.45 -21.61 20.04
C ARG A 330 -23.95 -20.19 20.22
N VAL A 331 -22.63 -20.05 20.38
CA VAL A 331 -21.97 -18.75 20.51
C VAL A 331 -21.07 -18.53 19.30
N TYR A 332 -21.25 -17.38 18.67
CA TYR A 332 -20.52 -16.95 17.47
C TYR A 332 -19.74 -15.67 17.74
N ASP A 333 -18.67 -15.48 16.99
CA ASP A 333 -17.83 -14.28 16.90
C ASP A 333 -17.94 -13.63 15.50
N THR A 334 -17.56 -12.36 15.41
CA THR A 334 -17.54 -11.52 14.20
C THR A 334 -18.87 -11.55 13.43
N ASP A 335 -19.85 -10.76 13.91
CA ASP A 335 -21.19 -10.59 13.34
C ASP A 335 -21.98 -11.91 13.06
N GLY A 336 -21.64 -12.99 13.77
CA GLY A 336 -22.38 -14.26 13.73
C GLY A 336 -21.82 -15.32 12.77
N THR A 337 -20.59 -15.15 12.26
CA THR A 337 -20.02 -16.03 11.23
C THR A 337 -19.10 -17.13 11.78
N THR A 338 -18.32 -16.85 12.82
CA THR A 338 -17.34 -17.81 13.36
C THR A 338 -17.89 -18.51 14.60
N LEU A 339 -18.12 -19.82 14.55
CA LEU A 339 -18.63 -20.58 15.71
C LEU A 339 -17.52 -20.75 16.76
N LEU A 340 -17.71 -20.18 17.95
CA LEU A 340 -16.79 -20.35 19.09
C LEU A 340 -17.06 -21.64 19.87
N GLY A 341 -18.32 -22.08 19.89
CA GLY A 341 -18.68 -23.33 20.56
C GLY A 341 -20.18 -23.58 20.65
N THR A 342 -20.54 -24.76 21.16
CA THR A 342 -21.91 -25.21 21.34
C THR A 342 -22.05 -25.91 22.69
N VAL A 343 -23.08 -25.56 23.46
CA VAL A 343 -23.35 -26.13 24.79
C VAL A 343 -24.85 -26.34 25.01
N THR A 344 -25.24 -27.34 25.79
CA THR A 344 -26.64 -27.54 26.20
C THR A 344 -26.90 -26.83 27.52
N ALA A 345 -28.00 -26.08 27.63
CA ALA A 345 -28.41 -25.43 28.86
C ALA A 345 -28.96 -26.46 29.87
N ALA A 346 -28.15 -26.84 30.86
CA ALA A 346 -28.54 -27.78 31.91
C ALA A 346 -29.37 -27.05 32.97
N ASP A 347 -30.62 -27.48 33.17
CA ASP A 347 -31.56 -26.86 34.11
C ASP A 347 -31.71 -25.33 33.96
N GLY A 348 -31.52 -24.85 32.72
CA GLY A 348 -31.68 -23.45 32.33
C GLY A 348 -30.44 -22.58 32.44
N ALA A 349 -29.31 -23.11 32.93
CA ALA A 349 -28.02 -22.41 32.95
C ALA A 349 -27.04 -23.04 31.95
N TRP A 350 -26.15 -22.23 31.40
CA TRP A 350 -25.10 -22.69 30.49
C TRP A 350 -23.78 -21.98 30.74
N SER A 351 -22.68 -22.66 30.41
CA SER A 351 -21.32 -22.13 30.52
C SER A 351 -20.47 -22.69 29.38
N LEU A 352 -19.73 -21.82 28.71
CA LEU A 352 -18.85 -22.14 27.60
C LEU A 352 -17.51 -21.42 27.76
N THR A 353 -16.42 -22.16 27.93
CA THR A 353 -15.06 -21.63 27.79
C THR A 353 -14.67 -21.66 26.32
N THR A 354 -14.27 -20.51 25.76
CA THR A 354 -13.91 -20.41 24.34
C THR A 354 -12.54 -21.03 24.06
N GLY A 355 -12.24 -21.24 22.77
CA GLY A 355 -10.84 -21.32 22.32
C GLY A 355 -10.11 -19.98 22.53
N ALA A 356 -8.81 -19.95 22.27
CA ALA A 356 -8.05 -18.70 22.34
C ALA A 356 -8.59 -17.69 21.30
N LEU A 357 -9.06 -16.55 21.78
CA LEU A 357 -9.51 -15.43 20.95
C LEU A 357 -8.35 -14.46 20.71
N SER A 358 -8.33 -13.82 19.55
CA SER A 358 -7.37 -12.78 19.21
C SER A 358 -7.65 -11.49 19.99
N GLY A 359 -6.75 -10.51 19.94
CA GLY A 359 -6.98 -9.22 20.60
C GLY A 359 -7.91 -8.34 19.78
N GLY A 360 -8.74 -7.56 20.45
CA GLY A 360 -9.68 -6.64 19.82
C GLY A 360 -11.13 -6.82 20.28
N LEU A 361 -12.04 -6.09 19.63
CA LEU A 361 -13.48 -6.18 19.90
C LEU A 361 -14.08 -7.38 19.17
N HIS A 362 -14.80 -8.21 19.92
CA HIS A 362 -15.58 -9.34 19.44
C HIS A 362 -17.06 -9.05 19.69
N HIS A 363 -17.83 -8.93 18.61
CA HIS A 363 -19.29 -8.85 18.68
C HIS A 363 -19.85 -10.26 18.83
N LEU A 364 -19.94 -10.73 20.08
CA LEU A 364 -20.38 -12.08 20.35
C LEU A 364 -21.89 -12.17 20.26
N ILE A 365 -22.36 -13.20 19.57
CA ILE A 365 -23.79 -13.47 19.39
C ILE A 365 -24.09 -14.86 19.93
N ALA A 366 -25.02 -14.95 20.87
CA ALA A 366 -25.58 -16.21 21.35
C ALA A 366 -27.01 -16.38 20.88
N THR A 367 -27.31 -17.57 20.37
CA THR A 367 -28.69 -18.01 20.09
C THR A 367 -28.95 -19.32 20.81
N ALA A 368 -30.16 -19.49 21.32
CA ALA A 368 -30.64 -20.75 21.86
C ALA A 368 -31.52 -21.44 20.81
N THR A 369 -31.31 -22.73 20.62
CA THR A 369 -32.13 -23.60 19.79
C THR A 369 -32.81 -24.61 20.70
N ASP A 370 -34.13 -24.53 20.87
CA ASP A 370 -34.87 -25.50 21.69
C ASP A 370 -34.87 -26.92 21.05
N ALA A 371 -35.46 -27.90 21.73
CA ALA A 371 -35.57 -29.28 21.22
C ALA A 371 -36.40 -29.37 19.92
N ALA A 372 -37.15 -28.33 19.68
CA ALA A 372 -38.02 -28.06 18.58
C ALA A 372 -37.31 -27.03 17.68
N ASN A 373 -36.00 -27.06 17.43
CA ASN A 373 -35.26 -26.22 16.45
C ASN A 373 -35.61 -24.71 16.28
N ASN A 374 -36.35 -24.07 17.20
CA ASN A 374 -36.63 -22.65 17.13
C ASN A 374 -35.41 -21.91 17.61
N VAL A 375 -34.97 -20.92 16.85
CA VAL A 375 -33.83 -20.10 17.21
C VAL A 375 -34.34 -18.85 17.89
N SER A 376 -33.93 -18.64 19.15
CA SER A 376 -34.22 -17.42 19.90
C SER A 376 -33.79 -16.16 19.13
N ALA A 377 -34.30 -15.00 19.54
CA ALA A 377 -33.60 -13.77 19.22
C ALA A 377 -32.14 -13.85 19.73
N ALA A 378 -31.23 -13.20 19.01
CA ALA A 378 -29.83 -13.12 19.41
C ALA A 378 -29.70 -12.31 20.69
N ALA A 379 -28.88 -12.80 21.62
CA ALA A 379 -28.27 -11.97 22.63
C ALA A 379 -26.87 -11.60 22.17
N ALA A 380 -26.54 -10.32 22.30
CA ALA A 380 -25.25 -9.79 21.95
C ALA A 380 -24.46 -9.47 23.22
N LEU A 381 -23.16 -9.71 23.15
CA LEU A 381 -22.18 -9.22 24.11
C LEU A 381 -21.02 -8.66 23.30
N ASP A 382 -20.81 -7.37 23.40
CA ASP A 382 -19.58 -6.75 22.93
C ASP A 382 -18.49 -7.11 23.94
N LEU A 383 -17.62 -8.04 23.55
CA LEU A 383 -16.52 -8.50 24.37
C LEU A 383 -15.21 -8.03 23.75
N THR A 384 -14.48 -7.18 24.44
CA THR A 384 -13.12 -6.82 24.02
C THR A 384 -12.13 -7.77 24.67
N ILE A 385 -11.48 -8.59 23.85
CA ILE A 385 -10.32 -9.37 24.28
C ILE A 385 -9.13 -8.44 24.27
N ASN A 386 -8.82 -7.96 25.45
CA ASN A 386 -7.61 -7.26 25.77
C ASN A 386 -6.48 -8.29 25.92
N LEU A 387 -6.08 -8.94 24.81
CA LEU A 387 -4.69 -9.36 24.72
C LEU A 387 -3.86 -8.13 25.08
N PRO A 388 -2.75 -8.22 25.83
CA PRO A 388 -1.88 -7.06 25.99
C PRO A 388 -1.27 -6.69 24.62
N ARG A 389 -2.01 -5.93 23.79
CA ARG A 389 -1.92 -4.48 23.57
C ARG A 389 -3.33 -3.97 23.18
N ASN A 390 -3.89 -3.07 23.99
CA ASN A 390 -5.31 -2.69 23.97
C ASN A 390 -5.58 -1.24 23.50
N SER A 391 -6.80 -0.93 23.04
CA SER A 391 -7.23 0.44 22.70
C SER A 391 -7.50 1.33 23.93
N ALA A 392 -7.65 0.75 25.13
CA ALA A 392 -7.47 1.39 26.42
C ALA A 392 -6.01 1.33 26.94
N ASP A 393 -5.09 0.69 26.20
CA ASP A 393 -3.63 0.88 26.35
C ASP A 393 -3.14 2.06 25.52
N PHE A 394 -3.98 2.57 24.61
CA PHE A 394 -3.91 3.84 23.90
C PHE A 394 -5.02 4.79 24.37
N PRO A 395 -4.99 5.34 25.60
CA PRO A 395 -6.00 6.33 25.97
C PRO A 395 -5.82 7.66 25.21
N ALA A 396 -4.72 7.78 24.42
CA ALA A 396 -4.40 8.81 23.44
C ALA A 396 -3.80 8.16 22.16
N ALA A 397 -3.91 8.82 21.00
CA ALA A 397 -3.61 8.27 19.67
C ALA A 397 -2.10 8.10 19.40
N GLY A 398 -1.46 7.17 20.09
CA GLY A 398 -0.02 6.91 19.95
C GLY A 398 0.68 6.52 21.25
N PHE A 399 -0.03 6.14 22.32
CA PHE A 399 0.58 5.64 23.55
C PHE A 399 0.39 4.12 23.70
N ASP A 400 1.46 3.33 23.87
CA ASP A 400 1.38 1.87 24.09
C ASP A 400 1.68 1.55 25.55
N ARG A 401 0.64 1.33 26.36
CA ARG A 401 0.75 0.95 27.79
C ARG A 401 1.67 -0.24 28.03
N ALA A 402 1.58 -1.28 27.20
CA ALA A 402 2.32 -2.52 27.41
C ALA A 402 3.81 -2.30 27.12
N PHE A 403 4.13 -1.58 26.05
CA PHE A 403 5.48 -1.11 25.76
C PHE A 403 6.01 -0.24 26.91
N TYR A 404 5.22 0.73 27.35
CA TYR A 404 5.62 1.68 28.38
C TYR A 404 5.94 0.97 29.70
N LEU A 405 5.06 0.08 30.18
CA LEU A 405 5.30 -0.68 31.41
C LEU A 405 6.47 -1.67 31.30
N ALA A 406 6.69 -2.27 30.12
CA ALA A 406 7.81 -3.17 29.88
C ALA A 406 9.17 -2.46 29.95
N HIS A 407 9.24 -1.21 29.46
CA HIS A 407 10.46 -0.41 29.47
C HIS A 407 10.62 0.41 30.76
N ASN A 408 9.56 0.54 31.56
CA ASN A 408 9.52 1.30 32.80
C ASN A 408 9.05 0.41 33.98
N PRO A 409 9.89 -0.55 34.42
CA PRO A 409 9.52 -1.52 35.44
C PRO A 409 9.26 -0.89 36.81
N ASP A 410 9.80 0.31 37.07
CA ASP A 410 9.53 1.11 38.25
C ASP A 410 8.06 1.56 38.32
N ILE A 411 7.49 1.96 37.18
CA ILE A 411 6.08 2.35 37.06
C ILE A 411 5.18 1.12 37.20
N ALA A 412 5.56 0.00 36.57
CA ALA A 412 4.84 -1.27 36.68
C ALA A 412 4.79 -1.79 38.13
N GLN A 413 5.89 -1.71 38.87
CA GLN A 413 5.96 -2.15 40.27
C GLN A 413 5.19 -1.21 41.21
N ALA A 414 5.14 0.08 40.89
CA ALA A 414 4.43 1.07 41.68
C ALA A 414 2.91 1.06 41.44
N GLY A 415 2.42 0.38 40.38
CA GLY A 415 1.01 0.35 40.01
C GLY A 415 0.45 1.73 39.64
N ILE A 416 1.32 2.62 39.16
CA ILE A 416 0.96 3.98 38.72
C ILE A 416 0.31 3.89 37.33
N ASP A 417 -0.68 4.75 37.06
CA ASP A 417 -1.24 4.82 35.71
C ASP A 417 -0.19 5.33 34.71
N PRO A 418 0.18 4.53 33.69
CA PRO A 418 1.31 4.82 32.82
C PRO A 418 1.05 5.95 31.83
N LEU A 419 -0.18 6.15 31.32
CA LEU A 419 -0.46 7.30 30.47
C LEU A 419 -0.40 8.58 31.30
N GLN A 420 -1.08 8.59 32.46
CA GLN A 420 -1.05 9.74 33.36
C GLN A 420 0.38 10.06 33.79
N HIS A 421 1.19 9.03 34.06
CA HIS A 421 2.61 9.20 34.35
C HIS A 421 3.34 9.83 33.17
N TYR A 422 3.18 9.29 31.96
CA TYR A 422 3.83 9.82 30.77
C TYR A 422 3.49 11.28 30.55
N GLU A 423 2.20 11.65 30.50
CA GLU A 423 1.71 13.00 30.27
C GLU A 423 2.21 14.02 31.31
N GLN A 424 2.33 13.61 32.58
CA GLN A 424 2.74 14.51 33.67
C GLN A 424 4.26 14.58 33.87
N HIS A 425 4.95 13.46 33.67
CA HIS A 425 6.34 13.28 34.09
C HIS A 425 7.18 12.54 33.06
N GLY A 426 6.68 11.44 32.51
CA GLY A 426 7.48 10.50 31.74
C GLY A 426 8.10 11.07 30.48
N TRP A 427 7.41 11.96 29.75
CA TRP A 427 8.02 12.60 28.59
C TRP A 427 9.16 13.56 28.98
N ARG A 428 9.07 14.20 30.16
CA ARG A 428 10.16 15.05 30.71
C ARG A 428 11.35 14.21 31.20
N GLU A 429 11.08 12.96 31.54
CA GLU A 429 12.08 11.96 31.89
C GLU A 429 12.66 11.26 30.65
N GLY A 430 12.19 11.62 29.44
CA GLY A 430 12.65 11.04 28.17
C GLY A 430 12.17 9.62 27.92
N ARG A 431 11.10 9.18 28.58
CA ARG A 431 10.54 7.82 28.43
C ARG A 431 9.63 7.76 27.21
N ASP A 432 9.87 6.80 26.32
CA ASP A 432 9.12 6.69 25.06
C ASP A 432 7.70 6.12 25.25
N PRO A 433 6.68 6.69 24.59
CA PRO A 433 5.29 6.24 24.73
C PRO A 433 4.97 4.98 23.92
N ASN A 434 5.69 4.71 22.83
CA ASN A 434 5.53 3.49 22.02
C ASN A 434 6.84 3.18 21.25
N ALA A 435 6.91 2.02 20.59
CA ALA A 435 8.12 1.54 19.91
C ALA A 435 8.55 2.36 18.67
N LEU A 436 7.70 3.24 18.15
CA LEU A 436 7.91 4.02 16.93
C LEU A 436 7.83 5.53 17.17
N PHE A 437 7.65 5.97 18.42
CA PHE A 437 7.73 7.37 18.82
C PHE A 437 8.81 7.52 19.88
N HIS A 438 9.85 8.29 19.57
CA HIS A 438 10.95 8.52 20.50
C HIS A 438 10.84 9.94 21.05
N THR A 439 10.63 10.09 22.35
CA THR A 439 10.38 11.38 23.01
C THR A 439 11.57 12.32 22.88
N ALA A 440 12.77 11.81 23.15
CA ALA A 440 14.01 12.58 23.02
C ALA A 440 14.25 13.02 21.57
N TYR A 441 14.09 12.08 20.62
CA TYR A 441 14.14 12.38 19.19
C TYR A 441 13.19 13.52 18.85
N TYR A 442 11.90 13.35 19.15
CA TYR A 442 10.88 14.30 18.73
C TYR A 442 11.12 15.70 19.28
N LEU A 443 11.48 15.83 20.56
CA LEU A 443 11.80 17.13 21.16
C LEU A 443 13.07 17.76 20.56
N ASN A 444 14.09 16.96 20.24
CA ASN A 444 15.33 17.44 19.62
C ASN A 444 15.17 17.80 18.13
N GLN A 445 14.18 17.23 17.46
CA GLN A 445 13.78 17.63 16.10
C GLN A 445 12.87 18.87 16.09
N ASN A 446 12.26 19.21 17.24
CA ASN A 446 11.17 20.18 17.33
C ASN A 446 11.39 21.12 18.54
N PRO A 447 12.26 22.13 18.42
CA PRO A 447 12.73 22.92 19.55
C PRO A 447 11.66 23.91 20.05
N ASP A 448 10.71 24.26 19.19
CA ASP A 448 9.51 25.03 19.53
C ASP A 448 8.60 24.26 20.49
N VAL A 449 8.46 22.95 20.30
CA VAL A 449 7.71 22.05 21.20
C VAL A 449 8.44 21.93 22.53
N ALA A 450 9.77 21.73 22.49
CA ALA A 450 10.61 21.65 23.68
C ALA A 450 10.60 22.95 24.50
N ALA A 451 10.80 24.10 23.86
CA ALA A 451 10.80 25.42 24.49
C ALA A 451 9.41 25.80 25.02
N GLY A 452 8.35 25.38 24.34
CA GLY A 452 6.97 25.53 24.80
C GLY A 452 6.62 24.64 26.00
N GLY A 453 7.46 23.65 26.32
CA GLY A 453 7.16 22.64 27.32
C GLY A 453 5.89 21.85 27.00
N ILE A 454 5.61 21.69 25.70
CA ILE A 454 4.44 21.01 25.16
C ILE A 454 4.71 19.51 25.16
N GLU A 455 3.70 18.72 25.48
CA GLU A 455 3.82 17.26 25.47
C GLU A 455 4.01 16.77 24.01
N PRO A 456 5.11 16.06 23.70
CA PRO A 456 5.52 15.79 22.33
C PRO A 456 4.60 14.86 21.55
N LEU A 457 4.01 13.85 22.19
CA LEU A 457 3.09 12.91 21.54
C LEU A 457 1.80 13.63 21.13
N GLN A 458 1.19 14.37 22.05
CA GLN A 458 0.00 15.21 21.81
C GLN A 458 0.26 16.25 20.71
N HIS A 459 1.43 16.90 20.73
CA HIS A 459 1.79 17.83 19.66
C HIS A 459 1.84 17.12 18.31
N TYR A 460 2.52 15.97 18.24
CA TYR A 460 2.60 15.19 17.02
C TYR A 460 1.23 14.80 16.49
N GLU A 461 0.37 14.22 17.33
CA GLU A 461 -0.98 13.78 17.00
C GLU A 461 -1.87 14.91 16.44
N GLN A 462 -1.80 16.09 17.06
CA GLN A 462 -2.67 17.22 16.71
C GLN A 462 -2.16 17.99 15.49
N HIS A 463 -0.84 18.17 15.40
CA HIS A 463 -0.19 19.12 14.51
C HIS A 463 0.98 18.50 13.74
N GLY A 464 1.88 17.82 14.45
CA GLY A 464 3.21 17.54 13.93
C GLY A 464 3.24 16.69 12.67
N TRP A 465 2.43 15.64 12.56
CA TRP A 465 2.41 14.82 11.35
C TRP A 465 1.90 15.58 10.12
N ARG A 466 1.00 16.56 10.29
CA ARG A 466 0.50 17.43 9.21
C ARG A 466 1.53 18.48 8.80
N GLU A 467 2.39 18.85 9.74
CA GLU A 467 3.52 19.73 9.52
C GLU A 467 4.73 18.97 8.93
N GLY A 468 4.63 17.64 8.75
CA GLY A 468 5.71 16.81 8.22
C GLY A 468 6.80 16.47 9.24
N ARG A 469 6.54 16.64 10.54
CA ARG A 469 7.46 16.29 11.62
C ARG A 469 7.40 14.80 11.87
N ASP A 470 8.54 14.12 11.90
CA ASP A 470 8.60 12.67 12.07
C ASP A 470 8.69 12.26 13.56
N PRO A 471 7.98 11.19 13.99
CA PRO A 471 7.92 10.76 15.40
C PRO A 471 9.16 10.02 15.90
N SER A 472 9.93 9.40 15.01
CA SER A 472 11.19 8.72 15.33
C SER A 472 12.09 8.60 14.11
N ALA A 473 13.37 8.28 14.31
CA ALA A 473 14.30 7.99 13.21
C ALA A 473 13.84 6.80 12.33
N SER A 474 13.07 5.86 12.90
CA SER A 474 12.59 4.65 12.22
C SER A 474 11.23 4.81 11.53
N PHE A 475 10.55 5.95 11.70
CA PHE A 475 9.23 6.17 11.14
C PHE A 475 9.08 7.58 10.56
N SER A 476 8.92 7.67 9.23
CA SER A 476 8.65 8.91 8.52
C SER A 476 7.18 8.99 8.11
N ALA A 477 6.47 9.97 8.68
CA ALA A 477 5.05 10.21 8.42
C ALA A 477 4.80 10.52 6.94
N GLY A 478 5.63 11.40 6.36
CA GLY A 478 5.52 11.81 4.95
C GLY A 478 5.75 10.65 3.98
N LYS A 479 6.81 9.85 4.20
CA LYS A 479 7.11 8.69 3.34
C LYS A 479 6.04 7.61 3.48
N TYR A 480 5.53 7.40 4.69
CA TYR A 480 4.46 6.44 4.94
C TYR A 480 3.18 6.82 4.20
N LEU A 481 2.74 8.09 4.26
CA LEU A 481 1.57 8.56 3.53
C LEU A 481 1.76 8.50 2.01
N ALA A 482 2.96 8.79 1.51
CA ALA A 482 3.27 8.70 0.08
C ALA A 482 3.21 7.25 -0.44
N ALA A 483 3.65 6.28 0.36
CA ALA A 483 3.59 4.85 0.02
C ALA A 483 2.18 4.26 0.19
N ASN A 484 1.29 4.92 0.93
CA ASN A 484 -0.04 4.43 1.30
C ASN A 484 -1.13 5.48 0.97
N PRO A 485 -1.50 5.64 -0.32
CA PRO A 485 -2.44 6.68 -0.75
C PRO A 485 -3.85 6.54 -0.14
N ASP A 486 -4.23 5.32 0.24
CA ASP A 486 -5.49 5.00 0.93
C ASP A 486 -5.53 5.63 2.33
N VAL A 487 -4.41 5.59 3.06
CA VAL A 487 -4.27 6.23 4.38
C VAL A 487 -4.31 7.74 4.22
N ALA A 488 -3.57 8.27 3.24
CA ALA A 488 -3.60 9.70 2.93
C ALA A 488 -5.02 10.20 2.60
N ALA A 489 -5.79 9.41 1.84
CA ALA A 489 -7.18 9.73 1.50
C ALA A 489 -8.13 9.64 2.70
N SER A 490 -7.88 8.73 3.66
CA SER A 490 -8.67 8.59 4.88
C SER A 490 -8.50 9.76 5.86
N GLY A 491 -7.39 10.50 5.75
CA GLY A 491 -7.02 11.57 6.69
C GLY A 491 -6.61 11.06 8.09
N MET A 492 -6.41 9.75 8.23
CA MET A 492 -5.94 9.12 9.48
C MET A 492 -4.48 9.48 9.72
N GLU A 493 -4.13 9.67 11.00
CA GLU A 493 -2.75 9.94 11.42
C GLU A 493 -1.87 8.70 11.10
N PRO A 494 -0.73 8.86 10.42
CA PRO A 494 0.03 7.73 9.87
C PRO A 494 0.63 6.77 10.91
N LEU A 495 1.14 7.26 12.03
CA LEU A 495 1.69 6.44 13.11
C LEU A 495 0.59 5.61 13.78
N THR A 496 -0.55 6.24 14.09
CA THR A 496 -1.76 5.62 14.63
C THR A 496 -2.29 4.56 13.67
N HIS A 497 -2.39 4.88 12.38
CA HIS A 497 -2.76 3.89 11.38
C HIS A 497 -1.79 2.70 11.41
N TYR A 498 -0.49 2.95 11.45
CA TYR A 498 0.50 1.88 11.44
C TYR A 498 0.38 0.96 12.66
N LEU A 499 0.32 1.56 13.86
CA LEU A 499 0.23 0.87 15.13
C LEU A 499 -1.08 0.10 15.29
N LEU A 500 -2.19 0.60 14.73
CA LEU A 500 -3.50 -0.05 14.82
C LEU A 500 -3.69 -1.17 13.80
N ILE A 501 -3.29 -0.95 12.54
CA ILE A 501 -3.62 -1.86 11.42
C ILE A 501 -2.52 -2.02 10.38
N GLY A 502 -1.61 -1.06 10.23
CA GLY A 502 -0.58 -1.09 9.19
C GLY A 502 0.43 -2.23 9.38
N GLU A 503 0.84 -2.50 10.62
CA GLU A 503 1.72 -3.64 10.93
C GLU A 503 1.05 -4.98 10.57
N ALA A 504 -0.22 -5.16 10.95
CA ALA A 504 -1.00 -6.37 10.66
C ALA A 504 -1.25 -6.57 9.14
N GLN A 505 -1.33 -5.48 8.38
CA GLN A 505 -1.44 -5.49 6.92
C GLN A 505 -0.09 -5.66 6.20
N GLY A 506 1.01 -5.80 6.95
CA GLY A 506 2.36 -5.97 6.38
C GLY A 506 2.92 -4.70 5.73
N ARG A 507 2.43 -3.52 6.10
CA ARG A 507 2.96 -2.25 5.59
C ARG A 507 4.37 -2.00 6.13
N ALA A 508 5.21 -1.36 5.33
CA ALA A 508 6.57 -1.01 5.71
C ALA A 508 6.61 0.28 6.54
N THR A 509 7.54 0.36 7.49
CA THR A 509 8.01 1.63 8.04
C THR A 509 9.09 2.22 7.14
N PHE A 510 9.32 3.53 7.27
CA PHE A 510 10.32 4.25 6.49
C PHE A 510 11.18 5.08 7.42
N ALA A 511 12.51 5.02 7.28
CA ALA A 511 13.40 5.84 8.08
C ALA A 511 13.15 7.33 7.83
N ALA A 512 13.03 8.11 8.92
CA ALA A 512 13.05 9.56 8.89
C ALA A 512 14.44 10.07 8.54
N THR A 513 14.53 11.35 8.15
CA THR A 513 15.81 12.02 7.99
C THR A 513 16.04 12.89 9.25
N PRO A 514 16.89 12.48 10.21
CA PRO A 514 17.09 13.23 11.44
C PRO A 514 17.80 14.57 11.19
N HIS A 515 17.33 15.63 11.83
CA HIS A 515 17.82 17.01 11.74
C HIS A 515 17.88 17.60 13.17
N ALA A 516 19.06 17.89 13.71
CA ALA A 516 19.10 18.46 15.06
C ALA A 516 18.64 19.93 15.06
N THR A 517 17.98 20.35 16.13
CA THR A 517 17.40 21.70 16.23
C THR A 517 17.74 22.43 17.54
N GLY A 518 18.65 21.88 18.36
CA GLY A 518 19.29 22.62 19.44
C GLY A 518 20.16 23.78 18.92
N PRO A 519 20.72 24.65 19.79
CA PRO A 519 21.72 25.62 19.38
C PRO A 519 22.83 24.88 18.66
N GLN A 520 22.89 25.06 17.34
CA GLN A 520 23.86 24.36 16.51
C GLN A 520 25.23 24.95 16.83
N ASP A 521 26.11 24.13 17.38
CA ASP A 521 27.54 24.37 17.25
C ASP A 521 27.83 24.30 15.74
N PRO A 522 28.32 25.39 15.11
CA PRO A 522 28.50 25.44 13.66
C PRO A 522 29.45 24.37 13.12
N LEU A 523 30.26 23.75 13.97
CA LEU A 523 31.24 22.72 13.61
C LEU A 523 30.76 21.29 13.91
N VAL A 524 29.54 21.12 14.42
CA VAL A 524 28.86 19.82 14.53
C VAL A 524 27.98 19.61 13.30
N ASP A 525 28.33 18.61 12.49
CA ASP A 525 27.53 18.22 11.32
C ASP A 525 26.58 17.10 11.73
N ASN A 526 25.30 17.43 11.91
CA ASN A 526 24.27 16.44 12.29
C ASN A 526 24.13 15.31 11.28
N SER A 527 24.24 15.61 9.98
CA SER A 527 24.10 14.60 8.93
C SER A 527 25.25 13.60 9.02
N PHE A 528 26.48 14.11 9.18
CA PHE A 528 27.65 13.28 9.46
C PHE A 528 27.47 12.50 10.76
N TYR A 529 27.09 13.17 11.86
CA TYR A 529 27.05 12.57 13.19
C TYR A 529 26.03 11.43 13.26
N PHE A 530 24.83 11.63 12.72
CA PHE A 530 23.81 10.58 12.66
C PHE A 530 24.19 9.43 11.72
N THR A 531 24.90 9.72 10.63
CA THR A 531 25.38 8.69 9.69
C THR A 531 26.51 7.87 10.30
N ALA A 532 27.46 8.53 10.97
CA ALA A 532 28.62 7.90 11.59
C ALA A 532 28.24 7.16 12.89
N TYR A 533 27.21 7.63 13.59
CA TYR A 533 26.78 7.12 14.89
C TYR A 533 25.28 6.77 14.91
N PRO A 534 24.90 5.61 14.33
CA PRO A 534 23.50 5.18 14.26
C PRO A 534 22.84 5.01 15.64
N ASP A 535 23.61 4.74 16.69
CA ASP A 535 23.12 4.67 18.07
C ASP A 535 22.60 6.03 18.57
N ILE A 536 23.23 7.13 18.15
CA ILE A 536 22.79 8.49 18.46
C ILE A 536 21.57 8.87 17.63
N ALA A 537 21.56 8.48 16.36
CA ALA A 537 20.39 8.66 15.49
C ALA A 537 19.15 7.93 16.04
N GLN A 538 19.34 6.71 16.55
CA GLN A 538 18.26 5.93 17.18
C GLN A 538 17.81 6.52 18.52
N GLY A 539 18.76 6.95 19.36
CA GLY A 539 18.47 7.61 20.64
C GLY A 539 17.89 9.02 20.47
N GLY A 540 17.97 9.60 19.27
CA GLY A 540 17.46 10.92 18.96
C GLY A 540 18.11 12.03 19.77
N LEU A 541 19.33 11.82 20.25
CA LEU A 541 20.07 12.82 21.02
C LEU A 541 20.54 13.93 20.07
N ASP A 542 20.50 15.17 20.53
CA ASP A 542 21.12 16.29 19.81
C ASP A 542 22.64 16.00 19.67
N PRO A 543 23.20 15.95 18.45
CA PRO A 543 24.60 15.68 18.22
C PRO A 543 25.55 16.61 18.96
N SER A 544 25.20 17.90 19.10
CA SER A 544 26.04 18.89 19.77
C SER A 544 26.04 18.65 21.28
N GLU A 545 24.86 18.42 21.87
CA GLU A 545 24.75 18.10 23.31
C GLU A 545 25.41 16.77 23.65
N HIS A 546 25.16 15.73 22.84
CA HIS A 546 25.77 14.42 23.04
C HIS A 546 27.29 14.52 22.93
N PHE A 547 27.81 15.22 21.91
CA PHE A 547 29.23 15.37 21.71
C PHE A 547 29.89 16.04 22.92
N ALA A 548 29.36 17.18 23.37
CA ALA A 548 29.90 17.94 24.50
C ALA A 548 29.85 17.16 25.82
N ALA A 549 28.76 16.42 26.06
CA ALA A 549 28.59 15.64 27.28
C ALA A 549 29.40 14.33 27.29
N HIS A 550 29.49 13.65 26.14
CA HIS A 550 29.97 12.26 26.07
C HIS A 550 30.84 11.99 24.85
N GLY A 551 30.42 12.43 23.66
CA GLY A 551 30.99 11.98 22.39
C GLY A 551 32.49 12.18 22.24
N TRP A 552 33.05 13.30 22.71
CA TRP A 552 34.50 13.51 22.62
C TRP A 552 35.30 12.56 23.51
N ARG A 553 34.75 12.14 24.66
CA ARG A 553 35.38 11.14 25.56
C ARG A 553 35.31 9.73 24.99
N GLU A 554 34.31 9.49 24.15
CA GLU A 554 34.13 8.25 23.40
C GLU A 554 34.98 8.22 22.12
N GLY A 555 35.69 9.31 21.81
CA GLY A 555 36.52 9.43 20.61
C GLY A 555 35.71 9.60 19.32
N ARG A 556 34.46 10.05 19.43
CA ARG A 556 33.62 10.40 18.27
C ARG A 556 34.08 11.73 17.69
N ASN A 557 33.82 11.96 16.40
CA ASN A 557 34.09 13.20 15.69
C ASN A 557 32.78 13.99 15.54
N PRO A 558 32.77 15.30 15.81
CA PRO A 558 31.55 16.11 15.70
C PRO A 558 31.17 16.41 14.24
N SER A 559 32.14 16.38 13.34
CA SER A 559 31.96 16.52 11.90
C SER A 559 33.08 15.80 11.14
N VAL A 560 32.97 15.75 9.82
CA VAL A 560 34.07 15.29 8.96
C VAL A 560 35.31 16.18 9.09
N TRP A 561 35.14 17.45 9.47
CA TRP A 561 36.20 18.45 9.51
C TRP A 561 36.96 18.55 10.83
N PHE A 562 36.45 17.92 11.90
CA PHE A 562 37.10 17.94 13.21
C PHE A 562 37.43 16.51 13.67
N ASP A 563 38.72 16.20 13.76
CA ASP A 563 39.19 14.91 14.26
C ASP A 563 39.54 15.05 15.74
N THR A 564 38.64 14.56 16.59
CA THR A 564 38.75 14.61 18.05
C THR A 564 40.03 13.93 18.53
N ALA A 565 40.38 12.79 17.94
CA ALA A 565 41.55 12.01 18.34
C ALA A 565 42.85 12.73 17.93
N PHE A 566 42.90 13.27 16.71
CA PHE A 566 44.01 14.10 16.24
C PHE A 566 44.18 15.33 17.14
N TYR A 567 43.08 16.04 17.43
CA TYR A 567 43.13 17.27 18.21
C TYR A 567 43.69 17.00 19.61
N LEU A 568 43.16 16.00 20.33
CA LEU A 568 43.65 15.65 21.67
C LEU A 568 45.09 15.14 21.65
N ALA A 569 45.51 14.41 20.61
CA ALA A 569 46.88 13.92 20.49
C ALA A 569 47.92 15.03 20.28
N HIS A 570 47.56 16.10 19.55
CA HIS A 570 48.43 17.24 19.30
C HIS A 570 48.34 18.33 20.37
N ASN A 571 47.31 18.27 21.22
CA ASN A 571 47.02 19.25 22.27
C ASN A 571 46.95 18.56 23.64
N LEU A 572 48.09 18.04 24.10
CA LEU A 572 48.19 17.24 25.33
C LEU A 572 47.76 17.99 26.60
N ASP A 573 47.87 19.32 26.61
CA ASP A 573 47.38 20.18 27.68
C ASP A 573 45.86 20.13 27.82
N ILE A 574 45.13 20.11 26.70
CA ILE A 574 43.67 19.97 26.64
C ILE A 574 43.25 18.57 27.07
N ALA A 575 43.94 17.55 26.54
CA ALA A 575 43.69 16.16 26.90
C ALA A 575 43.90 15.87 28.40
N GLN A 576 44.98 16.40 28.99
CA GLN A 576 45.27 16.23 30.42
C GLN A 576 44.31 17.01 31.32
N ALA A 577 43.83 18.16 30.87
CA ALA A 577 42.86 18.97 31.59
C ALA A 577 41.43 18.41 31.49
N GLY A 578 41.16 17.47 30.58
CA GLY A 578 39.83 16.90 30.35
C GLY A 578 38.83 17.94 29.82
N ILE A 579 39.32 18.90 29.04
CA ILE A 579 38.54 19.97 28.42
C ILE A 579 37.95 19.44 27.10
N ASP A 580 36.71 19.83 26.82
CA ASP A 580 36.06 19.55 25.53
C ASP A 580 36.89 20.14 24.37
N PRO A 581 37.38 19.29 23.45
CA PRO A 581 38.29 19.72 22.39
C PRO A 581 37.61 20.64 21.36
N LEU A 582 36.33 20.43 21.06
CA LEU A 582 35.62 21.27 20.08
C LEU A 582 35.37 22.65 20.67
N GLN A 583 34.80 22.69 21.88
CA GLN A 583 34.58 23.94 22.61
C GLN A 583 35.88 24.73 22.79
N HIS A 584 36.98 24.03 23.10
CA HIS A 584 38.30 24.66 23.18
C HIS A 584 38.74 25.25 21.85
N TYR A 585 38.60 24.50 20.75
CA TYR A 585 38.98 24.96 19.42
C TYR A 585 38.27 26.25 19.04
N GLU A 586 36.94 26.29 19.17
CA GLU A 586 36.11 27.45 18.81
C GLU A 586 36.45 28.70 19.62
N GLN A 587 36.65 28.54 20.93
CA GLN A 587 36.87 29.66 21.84
C GLN A 587 38.31 30.17 21.75
N HIS A 588 39.27 29.25 21.63
CA HIS A 588 40.69 29.55 21.81
C HIS A 588 41.58 28.90 20.75
N GLY A 589 41.36 27.63 20.43
CA GLY A 589 42.34 26.82 19.70
C GLY A 589 42.68 27.34 18.31
N TRP A 590 41.71 27.81 17.51
CA TRP A 590 42.04 28.38 16.20
C TRP A 590 42.84 29.68 16.32
N ARG A 591 42.58 30.50 17.35
CA ARG A 591 43.36 31.73 17.63
C ARG A 591 44.78 31.42 18.11
N GLU A 592 44.95 30.25 18.72
CA GLU A 592 46.24 29.71 19.13
C GLU A 592 46.97 28.97 17.98
N GLY A 593 46.33 28.83 16.82
CA GLY A 593 46.89 28.13 15.65
C GLY A 593 46.88 26.60 15.80
N ARG A 594 45.98 26.04 16.61
CA ARG A 594 45.80 24.59 16.77
C ARG A 594 44.93 24.06 15.62
N ASP A 595 45.38 22.98 15.01
CA ASP A 595 44.73 22.42 13.83
C ASP A 595 43.58 21.45 14.20
N PRO A 596 42.41 21.55 13.54
CA PRO A 596 41.23 20.71 13.81
C PRO A 596 41.35 19.29 13.23
N ASN A 597 42.17 19.10 12.19
CA ASN A 597 42.46 17.81 11.57
C ASN A 597 43.83 17.86 10.86
N ALA A 598 44.30 16.74 10.33
CA ALA A 598 45.63 16.62 9.73
C ALA A 598 45.82 17.37 8.39
N LEU A 599 44.73 17.75 7.72
CA LEU A 599 44.73 18.33 6.36
C LEU A 599 44.21 19.77 6.31
N PHE A 600 43.76 20.32 7.44
CA PHE A 600 43.43 21.72 7.60
C PHE A 600 44.41 22.38 8.58
N HIS A 601 45.21 23.33 8.09
CA HIS A 601 46.21 24.01 8.91
C HIS A 601 45.80 25.47 9.14
N VAL A 602 45.45 25.82 10.38
CA VAL A 602 44.91 27.14 10.73
C VAL A 602 45.92 28.24 10.41
N ALA A 603 47.17 28.08 10.85
CA ALA A 603 48.20 29.07 10.60
C ALA A 603 48.52 29.23 9.11
N TYR A 604 48.46 28.14 8.33
CA TYR A 604 48.62 28.22 6.88
C TYR A 604 47.47 29.00 6.26
N TYR A 605 46.23 28.62 6.57
CA TYR A 605 45.04 29.19 5.99
C TYR A 605 44.95 30.69 6.26
N LEU A 606 45.16 31.14 7.51
CA LEU A 606 45.15 32.56 7.85
C LEU A 606 46.29 33.35 7.19
N ASN A 607 47.46 32.74 7.00
CA ASN A 607 48.58 33.40 6.30
C ASN A 607 48.34 33.53 4.80
N GLN A 608 47.68 32.56 4.17
CA GLN A 608 47.29 32.62 2.75
C GLN A 608 46.08 33.53 2.52
N ASN A 609 45.29 33.80 3.57
CA ASN A 609 44.04 34.53 3.50
C ASN A 609 44.02 35.71 4.50
N PRO A 610 44.78 36.80 4.23
CA PRO A 610 44.90 37.93 5.14
C PRO A 610 43.59 38.66 5.43
N ASP A 611 42.62 38.57 4.53
CA ASP A 611 41.26 39.07 4.67
C ASP A 611 40.50 38.34 5.80
N VAL A 612 40.60 37.00 5.83
CA VAL A 612 40.02 36.16 6.90
C VAL A 612 40.69 36.47 8.23
N ALA A 613 42.02 36.60 8.23
CA ALA A 613 42.80 36.95 9.41
C ALA A 613 42.45 38.36 9.95
N ALA A 614 42.33 39.35 9.08
CA ALA A 614 41.97 40.72 9.45
C ALA A 614 40.52 40.83 9.94
N GLY A 615 39.62 40.04 9.38
CA GLY A 615 38.23 39.93 9.83
C GLY A 615 38.06 39.22 11.16
N GLY A 616 39.08 38.50 11.66
CA GLY A 616 38.97 37.66 12.84
C GLY A 616 37.95 36.54 12.66
N ILE A 617 37.76 36.09 11.43
CA ILE A 617 36.80 35.04 11.05
C ILE A 617 37.42 33.67 11.35
N GLU A 618 36.62 32.75 11.86
CA GLU A 618 37.09 31.38 12.13
C GLU A 618 37.44 30.68 10.79
N PRO A 619 38.69 30.19 10.65
CA PRO A 619 39.22 29.78 9.36
C PRO A 619 38.58 28.50 8.79
N LEU A 620 38.19 27.54 9.65
CA LEU A 620 37.59 26.28 9.19
C LEU A 620 36.20 26.51 8.61
N GLN A 621 35.36 27.26 9.33
CA GLN A 621 34.02 27.70 8.95
C GLN A 621 34.08 28.55 7.69
N HIS A 622 35.03 29.48 7.59
CA HIS A 622 35.21 30.23 6.35
C HIS A 622 35.56 29.30 5.18
N TYR A 623 36.46 28.35 5.38
CA TYR A 623 36.85 27.44 4.31
C TYR A 623 35.67 26.61 3.82
N GLU A 624 34.90 26.05 4.74
CA GLU A 624 33.69 25.26 4.48
C GLU A 624 32.66 26.05 3.67
N GLN A 625 32.36 27.28 4.09
CA GLN A 625 31.28 28.09 3.50
C GLN A 625 31.70 28.76 2.19
N HIS A 626 32.96 29.17 2.08
CA HIS A 626 33.42 30.07 1.02
C HIS A 626 34.76 29.66 0.42
N GLY A 627 35.71 29.24 1.23
CA GLY A 627 37.12 29.15 0.81
C GLY A 627 37.39 28.16 -0.31
N TRP A 628 36.77 26.99 -0.29
CA TRP A 628 36.99 26.00 -1.36
C TRP A 628 36.36 26.44 -2.70
N HIS A 629 35.23 27.14 -2.67
CA HIS A 629 34.61 27.75 -3.85
C HIS A 629 35.48 28.86 -4.44
N GLU A 630 36.19 29.58 -3.58
CA GLU A 630 37.13 30.63 -3.95
C GLU A 630 38.51 30.08 -4.36
N GLY A 631 38.70 28.75 -4.36
CA GLY A 631 39.97 28.11 -4.71
C GLY A 631 41.08 28.32 -3.67
N ARG A 632 40.72 28.61 -2.42
CA ARG A 632 41.65 28.67 -1.29
C ARG A 632 42.00 27.25 -0.87
N ASP A 633 43.27 27.02 -0.54
CA ASP A 633 43.74 25.70 -0.11
C ASP A 633 43.73 25.59 1.42
N PRO A 634 43.23 24.47 2.00
CA PRO A 634 43.10 24.29 3.46
C PRO A 634 44.44 24.05 4.17
N SER A 635 45.45 23.57 3.45
CA SER A 635 46.80 23.34 3.97
C SER A 635 47.85 23.35 2.88
N ALA A 636 49.12 23.44 3.27
CA ALA A 636 50.25 23.28 2.33
C ALA A 636 50.27 21.89 1.65
N ASN A 637 49.62 20.89 2.25
CA ASN A 637 49.67 19.50 1.83
C ASN A 637 48.38 19.03 1.12
N PHE A 638 47.38 19.90 1.02
CA PHE A 638 46.12 19.61 0.35
C PHE A 638 45.72 20.77 -0.57
N SER A 639 45.62 20.50 -1.87
CA SER A 639 45.20 21.49 -2.86
C SER A 639 43.84 21.13 -3.43
N ALA A 640 42.82 21.94 -3.13
CA ALA A 640 41.44 21.71 -3.53
C ALA A 640 41.30 21.64 -5.07
N GLY A 641 41.90 22.60 -5.77
CA GLY A 641 41.88 22.65 -7.23
C GLY A 641 42.60 21.47 -7.89
N LYS A 642 43.79 21.10 -7.41
CA LYS A 642 44.53 19.94 -7.96
C LYS A 642 43.82 18.63 -7.65
N TYR A 643 43.19 18.53 -6.48
CA TYR A 643 42.39 17.38 -6.11
C TYR A 643 41.21 17.18 -7.06
N LEU A 644 40.40 18.22 -7.32
CA LEU A 644 39.28 18.15 -8.26
C LEU A 644 39.74 17.85 -9.68
N ALA A 645 40.86 18.44 -10.12
CA ALA A 645 41.42 18.19 -11.46
C ALA A 645 41.87 16.73 -11.65
N ALA A 646 42.42 16.11 -10.60
CA ALA A 646 42.83 14.70 -10.62
C ALA A 646 41.66 13.72 -10.42
N ASN A 647 40.51 14.21 -9.93
CA ASN A 647 39.33 13.41 -9.58
C ASN A 647 38.06 13.98 -10.24
N PRO A 648 37.88 13.81 -11.57
CA PRO A 648 36.75 14.38 -12.30
C PRO A 648 35.38 13.88 -11.82
N ASP A 649 35.31 12.70 -11.21
CA ASP A 649 34.12 12.14 -10.58
C ASP A 649 33.65 12.97 -9.38
N VAL A 650 34.61 13.45 -8.57
CA VAL A 650 34.33 14.34 -7.43
C VAL A 650 33.90 15.71 -7.93
N ALA A 651 34.60 16.26 -8.93
CA ALA A 651 34.22 17.52 -9.54
C ALA A 651 32.79 17.49 -10.13
N ALA A 652 32.41 16.38 -10.78
CA ALA A 652 31.06 16.21 -11.33
C ALA A 652 29.98 16.06 -10.25
N SER A 653 30.34 15.54 -9.07
CA SER A 653 29.42 15.40 -7.94
C SER A 653 29.13 16.73 -7.22
N GLY A 654 29.98 17.75 -7.42
CA GLY A 654 29.91 19.01 -6.69
C GLY A 654 30.30 18.90 -5.21
N MET A 655 30.79 17.75 -4.76
CA MET A 655 31.22 17.52 -3.38
C MET A 655 32.50 18.30 -3.06
N GLU A 656 32.55 18.90 -1.88
CA GLU A 656 33.72 19.62 -1.38
C GLU A 656 34.95 18.68 -1.32
N PRO A 657 36.11 19.06 -1.89
CA PRO A 657 37.23 18.15 -2.11
C PRO A 657 37.88 17.60 -0.83
N LEU A 658 38.02 18.42 0.21
CA LEU A 658 38.58 17.98 1.50
C LEU A 658 37.62 17.01 2.20
N THR A 659 36.32 17.30 2.21
CA THR A 659 35.23 16.45 2.71
C THR A 659 35.23 15.10 2.03
N HIS A 660 35.31 15.09 0.69
CA HIS A 660 35.40 13.85 -0.07
C HIS A 660 36.65 13.04 0.34
N TYR A 661 37.80 13.70 0.50
CA TYR A 661 39.03 13.02 0.90
C TYR A 661 38.93 12.38 2.29
N LEU A 662 38.46 13.15 3.26
CA LEU A 662 38.32 12.75 4.66
C LEU A 662 37.26 11.64 4.84
N LEU A 663 36.18 11.63 4.05
CA LEU A 663 35.16 10.59 4.11
C LEU A 663 35.62 9.27 3.48
N ILE A 664 36.16 9.34 2.26
CA ILE A 664 36.38 8.14 1.42
C ILE A 664 37.65 8.18 0.57
N GLY A 665 38.19 9.36 0.26
CA GLY A 665 39.33 9.48 -0.64
C GLY A 665 40.61 8.85 -0.09
N GLU A 666 40.87 8.95 1.21
CA GLU A 666 42.00 8.26 1.84
C GLU A 666 41.87 6.74 1.71
N ALA A 667 40.70 6.19 2.05
CA ALA A 667 40.41 4.75 1.94
C ALA A 667 40.50 4.24 0.49
N GLN A 668 40.21 5.10 -0.49
CA GLN A 668 40.35 4.82 -1.92
C GLN A 668 41.78 5.01 -2.44
N GLY A 669 42.73 5.46 -1.60
CA GLY A 669 44.12 5.69 -1.99
C GLY A 669 44.33 6.92 -2.89
N ARG A 670 43.43 7.91 -2.82
CA ARG A 670 43.59 9.18 -3.55
C ARG A 670 44.75 10.00 -2.95
N ALA A 671 45.35 10.87 -3.75
CA ALA A 671 46.46 11.73 -3.33
C ALA A 671 45.97 13.12 -2.87
N THR A 672 46.68 13.79 -1.94
CA THR A 672 46.27 15.09 -1.38
C THR A 672 46.81 16.31 -2.13
N PHE A 673 47.87 16.20 -2.93
CA PHE A 673 48.50 17.27 -3.73
C PHE A 673 48.95 18.52 -2.93
N ALA A 674 50.23 18.87 -3.01
CA ALA A 674 50.73 20.08 -2.35
C ALA A 674 50.11 21.36 -2.93
N ALA A 675 49.70 22.27 -2.05
CA ALA A 675 49.20 23.59 -2.41
C ALA A 675 50.28 24.46 -3.04
N THR A 676 49.89 25.33 -3.97
CA THR A 676 50.77 26.38 -4.50
C THR A 676 50.48 27.63 -3.67
N PRO A 677 51.46 28.26 -2.98
CA PRO A 677 51.20 29.46 -2.20
C PRO A 677 50.60 30.56 -3.08
N HIS A 678 49.47 31.12 -2.67
CA HIS A 678 48.85 32.27 -3.33
C HIS A 678 49.67 33.54 -3.04
N ALA A 679 49.86 34.39 -4.04
CA ALA A 679 50.37 35.73 -3.82
C ALA A 679 49.26 36.61 -3.21
N THR A 680 49.59 37.39 -2.20
CA THR A 680 48.67 38.10 -1.29
C THR A 680 47.99 39.33 -1.91
N GLY A 681 47.28 39.19 -3.03
CA GLY A 681 46.54 40.27 -3.70
C GLY A 681 45.04 40.31 -3.32
N PRO A 682 44.38 41.50 -3.28
CA PRO A 682 42.95 41.61 -3.07
C PRO A 682 42.13 41.16 -4.30
N GLN A 683 41.05 40.40 -4.07
CA GLN A 683 40.08 40.00 -5.10
C GLN A 683 39.18 41.18 -5.51
N ASP A 684 38.90 41.30 -6.81
CA ASP A 684 38.02 42.32 -7.37
C ASP A 684 36.57 41.77 -7.46
N PRO A 685 35.57 42.44 -6.84
CA PRO A 685 34.19 41.94 -6.77
C PRO A 685 33.45 41.91 -8.11
N LEU A 686 33.98 42.52 -9.17
CA LEU A 686 33.41 42.42 -10.53
C LEU A 686 34.11 41.38 -11.40
N VAL A 687 35.14 40.70 -10.89
CA VAL A 687 35.76 39.55 -11.56
C VAL A 687 35.09 38.27 -11.05
N ASP A 688 34.33 37.61 -11.93
CA ASP A 688 33.71 36.33 -11.63
C ASP A 688 34.70 35.21 -11.92
N ASN A 689 35.31 34.65 -10.88
CA ASN A 689 36.31 33.59 -11.00
C ASN A 689 35.78 32.36 -11.76
N ASN A 690 34.52 32.00 -11.55
CA ASN A 690 33.93 30.82 -12.20
C ASN A 690 33.73 31.07 -13.70
N PHE A 691 33.20 32.23 -14.08
CA PHE A 691 33.15 32.67 -15.48
C PHE A 691 34.55 32.74 -16.09
N TYR A 692 35.51 33.34 -15.38
CA TYR A 692 36.86 33.60 -15.88
C TYR A 692 37.61 32.32 -16.16
N PHE A 693 37.59 31.35 -15.23
CA PHE A 693 38.23 30.05 -15.44
C PHE A 693 37.55 29.23 -16.54
N THR A 694 36.22 29.33 -16.65
CA THR A 694 35.46 28.64 -17.71
C THR A 694 35.75 29.22 -19.09
N ALA A 695 35.78 30.54 -19.20
CA ALA A 695 36.06 31.24 -20.46
C ALA A 695 37.54 31.15 -20.86
N TYR A 696 38.44 31.02 -19.88
CA TYR A 696 39.89 31.07 -20.07
C TYR A 696 40.63 29.87 -19.42
N PRO A 697 40.59 28.69 -20.06
CA PRO A 697 41.20 27.47 -19.51
C PRO A 697 42.71 27.55 -19.32
N ASP A 698 43.41 28.45 -20.03
CA ASP A 698 44.84 28.69 -19.88
C ASP A 698 45.19 29.34 -18.54
N ILE A 699 44.30 30.17 -18.00
CA ILE A 699 44.44 30.79 -16.68
C ILE A 699 44.13 29.76 -15.58
N ALA A 700 43.10 28.95 -15.79
CA ALA A 700 42.76 27.84 -14.89
C ALA A 700 43.91 26.82 -14.80
N GLN A 701 44.57 26.50 -15.92
CA GLN A 701 45.73 25.60 -15.95
C GLN A 701 47.00 26.25 -15.38
N GLY A 702 47.14 27.56 -15.53
CA GLY A 702 48.25 28.33 -14.98
C GLY A 702 48.15 28.60 -13.48
N GLY A 703 46.97 28.41 -12.87
CA GLY A 703 46.71 28.71 -11.47
C GLY A 703 46.93 30.18 -11.12
N LEU A 704 46.70 31.07 -12.08
CA LEU A 704 46.82 32.52 -11.89
C LEU A 704 45.54 33.09 -11.28
N ASP A 705 45.69 34.07 -10.41
CA ASP A 705 44.56 34.80 -9.85
C ASP A 705 43.79 35.57 -10.93
N PRO A 706 42.47 35.34 -11.11
CA PRO A 706 41.70 36.02 -12.15
C PRO A 706 41.69 37.55 -12.02
N SER A 707 41.62 38.09 -10.79
CA SER A 707 41.58 39.53 -10.53
C SER A 707 42.91 40.21 -10.88
N GLU A 708 44.02 39.64 -10.40
CA GLU A 708 45.38 40.11 -10.71
C GLU A 708 45.69 39.95 -12.19
N HIS A 709 45.35 38.79 -12.77
CA HIS A 709 45.54 38.54 -14.20
C HIS A 709 44.74 39.55 -15.02
N PHE A 710 43.46 39.76 -14.71
CA PHE A 710 42.64 40.71 -15.45
C PHE A 710 43.21 42.12 -15.37
N ALA A 711 43.52 42.59 -14.17
CA ALA A 711 44.05 43.93 -13.93
C ALA A 711 45.40 44.19 -14.64
N ALA A 712 46.30 43.20 -14.60
CA ALA A 712 47.64 43.32 -15.18
C ALA A 712 47.67 43.09 -16.71
N HIS A 713 46.86 42.14 -17.20
CA HIS A 713 46.99 41.59 -18.55
C HIS A 713 45.64 41.39 -19.27
N GLY A 714 44.65 40.81 -18.60
CA GLY A 714 43.43 40.30 -19.24
C GLY A 714 42.63 41.34 -20.01
N TRP A 715 42.50 42.58 -19.52
CA TRP A 715 41.78 43.62 -20.26
C TRP A 715 42.49 44.04 -21.56
N ARG A 716 43.83 43.94 -21.62
CA ARG A 716 44.61 44.21 -22.85
C ARG A 716 44.54 43.07 -23.84
N GLU A 717 44.31 41.86 -23.33
CA GLU A 717 44.08 40.66 -24.11
C GLU A 717 42.63 40.56 -24.63
N GLY A 718 41.77 41.53 -24.26
CA GLY A 718 40.37 41.55 -24.65
C GLY A 718 39.51 40.51 -23.93
N ARG A 719 39.99 40.00 -22.78
CA ARG A 719 39.23 39.08 -21.93
C ARG A 719 38.14 39.86 -21.19
N ASN A 720 37.05 39.19 -20.82
CA ASN A 720 35.94 39.73 -20.07
C ASN A 720 36.03 39.28 -18.61
N PRO A 721 35.79 40.16 -17.62
CA PRO A 721 35.91 39.81 -16.20
C PRO A 721 34.68 39.06 -15.69
N ASN A 722 33.52 39.21 -16.34
CA ASN A 722 32.27 38.50 -16.06
C ASN A 722 31.40 38.46 -17.33
N ALA A 723 30.25 37.77 -17.27
CA ALA A 723 29.35 37.61 -18.42
C ALA A 723 28.65 38.90 -18.89
N PHE A 724 28.62 39.94 -18.06
CA PHE A 724 27.86 41.18 -18.28
C PHE A 724 28.74 42.41 -18.50
N PHE A 725 30.06 42.24 -18.45
CA PHE A 725 31.06 43.24 -18.76
C PHE A 725 31.82 42.82 -20.02
N ASP A 726 31.65 43.59 -21.10
CA ASP A 726 32.34 43.33 -22.37
C ASP A 726 33.47 44.36 -22.55
N THR A 727 34.70 43.90 -22.36
CA THR A 727 35.91 44.72 -22.44
C THR A 727 36.07 45.36 -23.81
N ALA A 728 35.74 44.64 -24.88
CA ALA A 728 35.86 45.13 -26.25
C ALA A 728 34.78 46.16 -26.58
N PHE A 729 33.54 45.89 -26.14
CA PHE A 729 32.43 46.86 -26.23
C PHE A 729 32.80 48.15 -25.51
N TYR A 730 33.23 48.06 -24.25
CA TYR A 730 33.50 49.22 -23.41
C TYR A 730 34.57 50.13 -24.01
N LEU A 731 35.69 49.55 -24.47
CA LEU A 731 36.77 50.32 -25.10
C LEU A 731 36.37 50.90 -26.47
N THR A 732 35.48 50.24 -27.21
CA THR A 732 35.00 50.73 -28.51
C THR A 732 33.97 51.85 -28.34
N HIS A 733 33.07 51.71 -27.37
CA HIS A 733 31.99 52.66 -27.10
C HIS A 733 32.50 53.91 -26.38
N TYR A 734 33.59 53.79 -25.60
CA TYR A 734 34.19 54.85 -24.80
C TYR A 734 35.65 55.13 -25.23
N PRO A 735 35.86 55.86 -26.34
CA PRO A 735 37.18 56.05 -26.94
C PRO A 735 38.14 56.92 -26.11
N ASP A 736 37.63 57.65 -25.11
CA ASP A 736 38.42 58.36 -24.11
C ASP A 736 39.15 57.39 -23.16
N ILE A 737 38.53 56.28 -22.79
CA ILE A 737 39.12 55.22 -21.95
C ILE A 737 40.18 54.46 -22.73
N ALA A 738 39.86 54.10 -23.98
CA ALA A 738 40.80 53.44 -24.87
C ALA A 738 42.04 54.29 -25.16
N ARG A 739 41.88 55.59 -25.42
CA ARG A 739 43.02 56.52 -25.63
C ARG A 739 43.82 56.77 -24.35
N GLY A 740 43.18 56.72 -23.19
CA GLY A 740 43.83 56.85 -21.89
C GLY A 740 44.63 55.60 -21.48
N GLY A 741 44.42 54.46 -22.13
CA GLY A 741 45.01 53.18 -21.71
C GLY A 741 44.55 52.78 -20.30
N ILE A 742 43.34 53.20 -19.91
CA ILE A 742 42.77 52.99 -18.59
C ILE A 742 42.11 51.60 -18.57
N ASN A 743 42.28 50.86 -17.47
CA ASN A 743 41.59 49.59 -17.27
C ASN A 743 40.07 49.84 -17.30
N PRO A 744 39.33 49.23 -18.25
CA PRO A 744 37.91 49.52 -18.44
C PRO A 744 37.05 49.09 -17.25
N LEU A 745 37.39 47.99 -16.56
CA LEU A 745 36.65 47.52 -15.38
C LEU A 745 36.81 48.50 -14.21
N GLN A 746 38.06 48.85 -13.91
CA GLN A 746 38.39 49.84 -12.88
C GLN A 746 37.73 51.20 -13.16
N HIS A 747 37.75 51.66 -14.42
CA HIS A 747 37.07 52.90 -14.78
C HIS A 747 35.56 52.81 -14.51
N TYR A 748 34.94 51.71 -14.90
CA TYR A 748 33.52 51.51 -14.69
C TYR A 748 33.16 51.60 -13.20
N GLU A 749 33.91 50.91 -12.34
CA GLU A 749 33.73 50.89 -10.88
C GLU A 749 33.85 52.26 -10.22
N GLU A 750 34.88 53.01 -10.59
CA GLU A 750 35.21 54.26 -9.91
C GLU A 750 34.28 55.41 -10.38
N ALA A 751 34.01 55.47 -11.68
CA ALA A 751 33.37 56.61 -12.34
C ALA A 751 32.33 56.24 -13.40
N GLY A 752 32.56 55.20 -14.20
CA GLY A 752 31.77 54.93 -15.39
C GLY A 752 30.29 54.68 -15.13
N TRP A 753 29.92 53.96 -14.06
CA TRP A 753 28.51 53.76 -13.74
C TRP A 753 27.83 55.07 -13.27
N LYS A 754 28.56 55.96 -12.59
CA LYS A 754 28.05 57.29 -12.18
C LYS A 754 27.87 58.23 -13.36
N GLU A 755 28.68 58.04 -14.39
CA GLU A 755 28.58 58.76 -15.68
C GLU A 755 27.47 58.20 -16.57
N GLY A 756 26.80 57.11 -16.16
CA GLY A 756 25.75 56.45 -16.93
C GLY A 756 26.29 55.65 -18.13
N ARG A 757 27.56 55.23 -18.07
CA ARG A 757 28.16 54.34 -19.10
C ARG A 757 27.67 52.92 -18.91
N ASP A 758 27.52 52.18 -19.99
CA ASP A 758 27.04 50.80 -20.00
C ASP A 758 28.24 49.83 -20.08
N PRO A 759 28.32 48.80 -19.21
CA PRO A 759 29.44 47.86 -19.18
C PRO A 759 29.42 46.86 -20.35
N SER A 760 28.27 46.66 -20.98
CA SER A 760 28.09 45.84 -22.19
C SER A 760 26.84 46.27 -22.95
N ALA A 761 26.65 45.73 -24.16
CA ALA A 761 25.41 45.95 -24.92
C ALA A 761 24.15 45.39 -24.25
N ASN A 762 24.31 44.46 -23.31
CA ASN A 762 23.23 43.73 -22.66
C ASN A 762 22.92 44.26 -21.25
N PHE A 763 23.56 45.35 -20.82
CA PHE A 763 23.34 45.93 -19.50
C PHE A 763 23.23 47.45 -19.59
N SER A 764 22.03 47.99 -19.36
CA SER A 764 21.83 49.44 -19.26
C SER A 764 21.99 49.91 -17.82
N THR A 765 23.06 50.65 -17.53
CA THR A 765 23.32 51.24 -16.21
C THR A 765 22.18 52.17 -15.80
N SER A 766 21.75 53.04 -16.71
CA SER A 766 20.62 53.96 -16.45
C SER A 766 19.29 53.23 -16.31
N GLY A 767 19.07 52.17 -17.10
CA GLY A 767 17.86 51.36 -17.01
C GLY A 767 17.76 50.62 -15.68
N TYR A 768 18.87 50.04 -15.24
CA TYR A 768 18.95 49.32 -13.97
C TYR A 768 18.72 50.26 -12.77
N LEU A 769 19.39 51.41 -12.73
CA LEU A 769 19.18 52.41 -11.67
C LEU A 769 17.77 53.00 -11.65
N ALA A 770 17.08 53.06 -12.79
CA ALA A 770 15.68 53.49 -12.85
C ALA A 770 14.71 52.42 -12.35
N ALA A 771 15.02 51.14 -12.56
CA ALA A 771 14.24 50.01 -12.03
C ALA A 771 14.50 49.78 -10.53
N HIS A 772 15.69 50.14 -10.05
CA HIS A 772 16.18 49.92 -8.69
C HIS A 772 16.56 51.25 -7.99
N PRO A 773 15.56 52.07 -7.60
CA PRO A 773 15.82 53.36 -6.96
C PRO A 773 16.56 53.24 -5.61
N GLU A 774 16.49 52.09 -4.95
CA GLU A 774 17.28 51.75 -3.75
C GLU A 774 18.78 51.73 -4.03
N VAL A 775 19.20 51.11 -5.13
CA VAL A 775 20.61 51.03 -5.57
C VAL A 775 21.13 52.44 -5.86
N ALA A 776 20.31 53.26 -6.51
CA ALA A 776 20.61 54.66 -6.79
C ALA A 776 20.71 55.51 -5.52
N ALA A 777 19.84 55.29 -4.52
CA ALA A 777 19.82 56.03 -3.27
C ALA A 777 21.03 55.70 -2.36
N GLU A 778 21.46 54.43 -2.37
CA GLU A 778 22.59 53.95 -1.58
C GLU A 778 23.95 54.16 -2.27
N GLY A 779 23.95 54.55 -3.54
CA GLY A 779 25.17 54.80 -4.32
C GLY A 779 25.97 53.53 -4.59
N ILE A 780 25.29 52.39 -4.68
CA ILE A 780 25.88 51.08 -4.94
C ILE A 780 26.14 50.92 -6.44
N ASN A 781 27.24 50.27 -6.81
CA ASN A 781 27.54 49.95 -8.21
C ASN A 781 26.44 49.02 -8.77
N PRO A 782 25.72 49.41 -9.83
CA PRO A 782 24.58 48.65 -10.33
C PRO A 782 24.95 47.29 -10.91
N LEU A 783 26.13 47.15 -11.53
CA LEU A 783 26.59 45.86 -12.03
C LEU A 783 26.96 44.92 -10.88
N GLN A 784 27.61 45.46 -9.83
CA GLN A 784 27.94 44.68 -8.63
C GLN A 784 26.68 44.18 -7.94
N HIS A 785 25.69 45.06 -7.76
CA HIS A 785 24.40 44.71 -7.17
C HIS A 785 23.66 43.65 -8.02
N PHE A 786 23.67 43.80 -9.34
CA PHE A 786 23.05 42.83 -10.25
C PHE A 786 23.70 41.45 -10.16
N LEU A 787 25.03 41.38 -10.16
CA LEU A 787 25.76 40.11 -10.06
C LEU A 787 25.48 39.44 -8.71
N GLN A 788 25.48 40.20 -7.61
CA GLN A 788 25.15 39.70 -6.27
C GLN A 788 23.69 39.18 -6.18
N ALA A 789 22.73 39.89 -6.77
CA ALA A 789 21.33 39.47 -6.80
C ALA A 789 21.11 38.23 -7.68
N SER A 790 21.83 38.10 -8.80
CA SER A 790 21.75 36.93 -9.68
C SER A 790 22.28 35.64 -9.03
N MET A 791 23.24 35.76 -8.11
CA MET A 791 23.77 34.64 -7.32
C MET A 791 22.84 34.18 -6.19
N ALA A 792 21.86 35.01 -5.78
CA ALA A 792 20.94 34.72 -4.67
C ALA A 792 19.63 33.99 -5.09
N GLY A 793 19.49 33.56 -6.35
CA GLY A 793 18.40 32.69 -6.79
C GLY A 793 17.00 33.34 -6.91
N HIS A 794 16.88 34.67 -6.87
CA HIS A 794 15.62 35.34 -7.15
C HIS A 794 15.36 35.40 -8.67
N GLY A 795 14.42 34.57 -9.13
CA GLY A 795 14.01 34.50 -10.52
C GLY A 795 13.32 35.77 -11.01
N ASP A 796 13.96 36.51 -11.90
CA ASP A 796 13.51 36.85 -13.26
C ASP A 796 14.63 37.66 -13.93
N LEU A 797 15.36 37.07 -14.88
CA LEU A 797 16.49 37.68 -15.57
C LEU A 797 16.23 37.84 -17.07
N SER A 798 15.03 38.31 -17.44
CA SER A 798 14.84 38.92 -18.76
C SER A 798 14.90 40.45 -18.65
N PHE A 799 16.08 41.03 -18.88
CA PHE A 799 16.21 42.40 -19.35
C PHE A 799 16.77 42.35 -20.77
N GLY A 800 15.90 42.58 -21.74
CA GLY A 800 16.19 42.71 -23.17
C GLY A 800 15.33 43.79 -23.77
#